data_AF-A0A2D4LEW1-F1
#
_entry.id   AF-A0A2D4LEW1-F1
#
_cell.length_a   1.000
_cell.length_b   1.000
_cell.length_c   1.000
_cell.angle_alpha   90.00
_cell.angle_beta   90.00
_cell.angle_gamma   90.00
#
_symmetry.space_group_name_H-M   'P 1'
#
loop_
_entity.id
_entity.type
_entity.pdbx_description
1 polymer ?
#
loop_
_entity_poly.entity_id
_entity_poly.type
_entity_poly.pdbx_seq_one_letter_code
_entity_poly.pdbx_strand_id
1 'polypeptide(L)'
;NYRCSGAYDLRILDSAPTGIKHDGTMCDTCRQQPIIGIRWKCAECTNYDLCTVCYHGDKHHLRHRFYRITTPGSERVLLESRRKSKKITARGIFTGARVVRGVDWQWEDQDGGNGRRGKVTEIQDWSASSPHSAAYVLWDNGAKNLYRVGFEGMSDLKCVQDSKGGSFYRDHCPVLGEQNDNRNPGGLQIGDLVNIDLDLEIVQSLQHGHGGWTDGMFETLTTTGTVCGIDEDHDIVVQYPSGNRWTFNPAVLTKANVVRSGDGVQGAEGGASQFQVGDLVQVCYDLERIKLLQRGHGEWAEAMLPTLGKVGRVQQIYSDSDLKVEVCGTSWTYNPAAVSKVASAGSAISNASGERLSQLLKKLFETQESGDLNEELVKAAANGDVAKVEDLLKRPDVDVNGQCAGHTAMQAASQNGHVDILKLLLKQNVDVEAEDKDGDRAVHHAAFGDEGAVIEVLHRGSADLNARNKRRQTPLHIAVNKGHLQVVKTLLDFACHPSLQDSEGDTPLHDAISKKRDDILAVLLEAGADVTITNNNGFNALHHAALRGNPSAMRVLLSKLPRPWIVDEKKDDGYTALHLAALNNHVEVAELLVHQGTANLDIQNVNQQTALHLAVERQHTQIVRLLVRAGAKLDIQDKDGDTPLHEALRHHTLSQLRQLQDMQDVGKVDTAWEPSKNTLIMGLGTQGAEKKSAASIACFLAANGADLGIRNKKGQSPLDLCPDPSLCKALAKCHKEKISGQVGSRSPSMISNDSETLEECMVCSDMKRDTLFGPCGHIATCSLCSPRVKKCLICKDHVQSRTKIEECVVCSDKKAAVLFQPCGHMCACENCARLMKKCVQCRAVVERRVPFIMCCGGKGTEDTIDDITSGNIPVLQKDKDNTNVNADVQKLQQQLQDIKEQTMCPVCLDRLKNMIFLCGHGTCQLCGDRMSECPICRKAIERRILLY
;
A
#
# COMPACT_ATOMS: atom_id res chain seq x y z
N ASN A 1 -1.65 -9.70 -13.49
CA ASN A 1 -2.63 -8.71 -12.99
C ASN A 1 -3.93 -9.41 -12.68
N TYR A 2 -4.68 -8.89 -11.70
CA TYR A 2 -5.96 -9.43 -11.25
C TYR A 2 -6.92 -8.28 -10.94
N ARG A 3 -8.22 -8.50 -11.11
CA ARG A 3 -9.26 -7.50 -10.83
C ARG A 3 -9.49 -7.39 -9.31
N CYS A 4 -9.56 -6.16 -8.83
CA CYS A 4 -9.77 -5.83 -7.41
C CYS A 4 -10.80 -4.70 -7.21
N SER A 5 -11.60 -4.38 -8.24
CA SER A 5 -12.68 -3.40 -8.18
C SER A 5 -13.78 -3.80 -9.16
N GLY A 6 -15.04 -3.73 -8.71
CA GLY A 6 -16.21 -4.27 -9.41
C GLY A 6 -16.23 -5.80 -9.42
N ALA A 7 -15.27 -6.40 -10.14
CA ALA A 7 -14.96 -7.83 -10.08
C ALA A 7 -13.76 -8.09 -9.17
N TYR A 8 -13.81 -9.16 -8.38
CA TYR A 8 -12.80 -9.49 -7.39
C TYR A 8 -12.22 -10.89 -7.63
N ASP A 9 -11.01 -10.94 -8.18
CA ASP A 9 -10.32 -12.19 -8.48
C ASP A 9 -9.59 -12.78 -7.26
N LEU A 10 -9.32 -11.96 -6.24
CA LEU A 10 -8.44 -12.29 -5.12
C LEU A 10 -9.14 -12.19 -3.76
N ARG A 11 -8.72 -13.05 -2.82
CA ARG A 11 -9.12 -13.00 -1.40
C ARG A 11 -7.88 -12.92 -0.51
N ILE A 12 -7.98 -12.16 0.57
CA ILE A 12 -6.89 -11.97 1.53
C ILE A 12 -6.86 -13.16 2.48
N LEU A 13 -5.83 -14.01 2.35
CA LEU A 13 -5.57 -15.12 3.27
C LEU A 13 -4.94 -14.63 4.57
N ASP A 14 -3.91 -13.80 4.47
CA ASP A 14 -3.24 -13.15 5.60
C ASP A 14 -2.75 -11.76 5.16
N SER A 15 -3.10 -10.73 5.93
CA SER A 15 -2.60 -9.37 5.75
C SER A 15 -1.53 -9.00 6.77
N ALA A 16 -1.17 -9.88 7.71
CA ALA A 16 -0.12 -9.60 8.69
C ALA A 16 1.23 -9.17 8.06
N PRO A 17 1.66 -9.72 6.90
CA PRO A 17 2.87 -9.25 6.24
C PRO A 17 2.86 -7.77 5.82
N THR A 18 1.69 -7.13 5.68
CA THR A 18 1.62 -5.69 5.37
C THR A 18 1.89 -4.81 6.59
N GLY A 19 1.87 -5.40 7.79
CA GLY A 19 2.01 -4.70 9.07
C GLY A 19 0.75 -3.97 9.54
N ILE A 20 -0.37 -4.12 8.84
CA ILE A 20 -1.66 -3.61 9.32
C ILE A 20 -2.02 -4.26 10.66
N LYS A 21 -2.50 -3.47 11.61
CA LYS A 21 -2.76 -3.93 12.98
C LYS A 21 -3.93 -3.20 13.62
N HIS A 22 -4.54 -3.83 14.60
CA HIS A 22 -5.63 -3.27 15.39
C HIS A 22 -5.12 -2.91 16.79
N ASP A 23 -4.64 -1.68 16.95
CA ASP A 23 -4.16 -1.18 18.24
C ASP A 23 -5.28 -1.23 19.31
N GLY A 24 -4.91 -1.52 20.55
CA GLY A 24 -5.87 -1.70 21.65
C GLY A 24 -6.61 -3.05 21.66
N THR A 25 -6.21 -4.01 20.80
CA THR A 25 -6.80 -5.36 20.76
C THR A 25 -5.78 -6.45 21.09
N MET A 26 -6.25 -7.58 21.58
CA MET A 26 -5.42 -8.75 21.89
C MET A 26 -6.13 -10.01 21.39
N CYS A 27 -5.38 -10.94 20.80
CA CYS A 27 -5.91 -12.28 20.53
C CYS A 27 -6.01 -13.06 21.85
N ASP A 28 -7.22 -13.43 22.26
CA ASP A 28 -7.46 -14.09 23.54
C ASP A 28 -6.90 -15.51 23.63
N THR A 29 -6.52 -16.10 22.49
CA THR A 29 -5.91 -17.44 22.46
C THR A 29 -4.38 -17.38 22.49
N CYS A 30 -3.73 -16.74 21.52
CA CYS A 30 -2.26 -16.72 21.43
C CYS A 30 -1.61 -15.51 22.11
N ARG A 31 -2.41 -14.59 22.67
CA ARG A 31 -1.94 -13.36 23.34
C ARG A 31 -1.17 -12.40 22.44
N GLN A 32 -1.29 -12.52 21.12
CA GLN A 32 -0.77 -11.53 20.19
C GLN A 32 -1.42 -10.16 20.47
N GLN A 33 -0.59 -9.15 20.73
CA GLN A 33 -1.02 -7.80 21.07
C GLN A 33 -0.04 -6.77 20.47
N PRO A 34 -0.50 -5.83 19.64
CA PRO A 34 -1.84 -5.77 19.04
C PRO A 34 -2.10 -6.95 18.08
N ILE A 35 -3.36 -7.22 17.71
CA ILE A 35 -3.64 -8.17 16.62
C ILE A 35 -3.10 -7.57 15.32
N ILE A 36 -2.19 -8.29 14.66
CA ILE A 36 -1.59 -7.92 13.36
C ILE A 36 -2.27 -8.75 12.27
N GLY A 37 -2.70 -8.09 11.19
CA GLY A 37 -3.57 -8.66 10.16
C GLY A 37 -5.06 -8.48 10.48
N ILE A 38 -5.90 -9.33 9.88
CA ILE A 38 -7.37 -9.30 10.05
C ILE A 38 -7.76 -9.62 11.51
N ARG A 39 -8.66 -8.82 12.07
CA ARG A 39 -9.27 -9.05 13.38
C ARG A 39 -10.57 -9.85 13.27
N TRP A 40 -10.70 -10.89 14.09
CA TRP A 40 -11.87 -11.76 14.15
C TRP A 40 -12.53 -11.68 15.53
N LYS A 41 -13.58 -10.87 15.65
CA LYS A 41 -14.29 -10.66 16.92
C LYS A 41 -15.44 -11.65 17.08
N CYS A 42 -15.51 -12.38 18.18
CA CYS A 42 -16.65 -13.27 18.45
C CYS A 42 -17.92 -12.42 18.63
N ALA A 43 -19.00 -12.77 17.91
CA ALA A 43 -20.28 -12.06 18.00
C ALA A 43 -21.12 -12.52 19.21
N GLU A 44 -20.82 -13.72 19.73
CA GLU A 44 -21.60 -14.39 20.77
C GLU A 44 -20.93 -14.32 22.16
N CYS A 45 -19.72 -13.76 22.24
CA CYS A 45 -18.99 -13.61 23.50
C CYS A 45 -18.66 -12.14 23.74
N THR A 46 -18.80 -11.71 24.99
CA THR A 46 -18.42 -10.36 25.43
C THR A 46 -16.92 -10.18 25.28
N ASN A 47 -16.53 -9.21 24.45
CA ASN A 47 -15.16 -8.77 24.24
C ASN A 47 -14.11 -9.88 23.98
N TYR A 48 -14.43 -10.82 23.09
CA TYR A 48 -13.51 -11.90 22.70
C TYR A 48 -13.03 -11.74 21.25
N ASP A 49 -11.73 -11.80 21.02
CA ASP A 49 -11.07 -11.51 19.76
C ASP A 49 -9.99 -12.56 19.41
N LEU A 50 -9.88 -12.89 18.12
CA LEU A 50 -8.87 -13.81 17.57
C LEU A 50 -8.08 -13.15 16.45
N CYS A 51 -6.80 -13.50 16.32
CA CYS A 51 -6.01 -13.26 15.11
C CYS A 51 -6.30 -14.30 14.02
N THR A 52 -5.89 -14.03 12.78
CA THR A 52 -6.08 -14.91 11.62
C THR A 52 -5.59 -16.34 11.85
N VAL A 53 -4.41 -16.52 12.46
CA VAL A 53 -3.85 -17.86 12.73
C VAL A 53 -4.75 -18.64 13.69
N CYS A 54 -5.22 -18.02 14.77
CA CYS A 54 -6.10 -18.69 15.73
C CYS A 54 -7.51 -18.92 15.16
N TYR A 55 -8.02 -17.98 14.35
CA TYR A 55 -9.32 -18.11 13.72
C TYR A 55 -9.38 -19.28 12.74
N HIS A 56 -8.40 -19.36 11.83
CA HIS A 56 -8.27 -20.48 10.88
C HIS A 56 -7.70 -21.75 11.52
N GLY A 57 -7.01 -21.63 12.66
CA GLY A 57 -6.52 -22.74 13.49
C GLY A 57 -7.58 -23.35 14.42
N ASP A 58 -8.87 -23.10 14.16
CA ASP A 58 -10.02 -23.65 14.89
C ASP A 58 -10.01 -23.40 16.40
N LYS A 59 -9.42 -22.28 16.82
CA LYS A 59 -9.47 -21.83 18.22
C LYS A 59 -10.81 -21.17 18.52
N HIS A 60 -11.21 -21.21 19.80
CA HIS A 60 -12.56 -20.86 20.26
C HIS A 60 -13.68 -21.76 19.69
N HIS A 61 -14.91 -21.58 20.15
CA HIS A 61 -16.06 -22.35 19.70
C HIS A 61 -16.34 -22.15 18.20
N LEU A 62 -16.37 -23.26 17.45
CA LEU A 62 -16.62 -23.26 16.00
C LEU A 62 -18.10 -22.98 15.65
N ARG A 63 -19.00 -23.16 16.61
CA ARG A 63 -20.43 -22.82 16.45
C ARG A 63 -20.67 -21.32 16.57
N HIS A 64 -19.82 -20.61 17.31
CA HIS A 64 -19.96 -19.16 17.44
C HIS A 64 -19.67 -18.47 16.11
N ARG A 65 -20.51 -17.50 15.77
CA ARG A 65 -20.32 -16.56 14.67
C ARG A 65 -19.32 -15.49 15.06
N PHE A 66 -18.63 -14.97 14.06
CA PHE A 66 -17.60 -13.96 14.23
C PHE A 66 -17.89 -12.78 13.31
N TYR A 67 -17.56 -11.59 13.79
CA TYR A 67 -17.36 -10.42 12.97
C TYR A 67 -15.95 -10.45 12.38
N ARG A 68 -15.85 -10.22 11.08
CA ARG A 68 -14.60 -9.89 10.40
C ARG A 68 -14.41 -8.39 10.38
N ILE A 69 -13.24 -7.93 10.80
CA ILE A 69 -12.83 -6.54 10.75
C ILE A 69 -11.49 -6.52 10.01
N THR A 70 -11.52 -6.19 8.71
CA THR A 70 -10.37 -6.35 7.80
C THR A 70 -9.27 -5.33 8.06
N THR A 71 -9.65 -4.08 8.28
CA THR A 71 -8.77 -2.95 8.60
C THR A 71 -9.33 -2.18 9.81
N PRO A 72 -8.52 -1.35 10.50
CA PRO A 72 -9.01 -0.56 11.66
C PRO A 72 -10.23 0.32 11.38
N GLY A 73 -10.40 0.79 10.14
CA GLY A 73 -11.56 1.57 9.70
C GLY A 73 -12.67 0.77 9.02
N SER A 74 -12.53 -0.56 8.89
CA SER A 74 -13.57 -1.40 8.27
C SER A 74 -14.77 -1.54 9.20
N GLU A 75 -15.98 -1.51 8.63
CA GLU A 75 -17.17 -1.97 9.34
C GLU A 75 -17.06 -3.46 9.68
N ARG A 76 -17.65 -3.86 10.80
CA ARG A 76 -17.67 -5.25 11.24
C ARG A 76 -18.66 -6.07 10.39
N VAL A 77 -18.19 -7.12 9.73
CA VAL A 77 -19.02 -7.99 8.88
C VAL A 77 -19.33 -9.29 9.61
N LEU A 78 -20.61 -9.56 9.92
CA LEU A 78 -21.02 -10.80 10.59
C LEU A 78 -20.91 -12.00 9.63
N LEU A 79 -20.25 -13.07 10.08
CA LEU A 79 -20.00 -14.27 9.29
C LEU A 79 -20.84 -15.46 9.75
N GLU A 80 -20.96 -16.45 8.87
CA GLU A 80 -21.47 -17.77 9.22
C GLU A 80 -20.55 -18.49 10.21
N SER A 81 -21.13 -19.43 10.96
CA SER A 81 -20.36 -20.23 11.92
C SER A 81 -19.29 -21.04 11.17
N ARG A 82 -18.07 -21.09 11.74
CA ARG A 82 -16.97 -21.88 11.20
C ARG A 82 -17.31 -23.37 11.07
N ARG A 83 -18.20 -23.89 11.94
CA ARG A 83 -18.68 -25.28 11.89
C ARG A 83 -19.48 -25.61 10.63
N LYS A 84 -20.23 -24.65 10.08
CA LYS A 84 -21.07 -24.83 8.89
C LYS A 84 -20.39 -24.40 7.58
N SER A 85 -19.17 -23.87 7.67
CA SER A 85 -18.51 -23.19 6.56
C SER A 85 -17.42 -24.04 5.92
N LYS A 86 -17.20 -23.88 4.62
CA LYS A 86 -16.23 -24.66 3.85
C LYS A 86 -14.81 -24.27 4.22
N LYS A 87 -14.00 -25.26 4.59
CA LYS A 87 -12.59 -25.10 4.92
C LYS A 87 -11.72 -25.81 3.87
N ILE A 88 -10.73 -25.10 3.33
CA ILE A 88 -9.80 -25.62 2.31
C ILE A 88 -8.36 -25.46 2.76
N THR A 89 -7.42 -26.14 2.08
CA THR A 89 -5.99 -26.11 2.43
C THR A 89 -5.24 -25.09 1.59
N ALA A 90 -4.45 -24.22 2.24
CA ALA A 90 -3.52 -23.33 1.56
C ALA A 90 -2.33 -24.12 1.00
N ARG A 91 -1.86 -23.76 -0.19
CA ARG A 91 -0.70 -24.38 -0.87
C ARG A 91 0.22 -23.29 -1.41
N GLY A 92 1.52 -23.47 -1.27
CA GLY A 92 2.51 -22.49 -1.73
C GLY A 92 3.86 -22.65 -1.04
N ILE A 93 4.52 -21.52 -0.79
CA ILE A 93 5.80 -21.42 -0.08
C ILE A 93 5.53 -21.56 1.42
N PHE A 94 5.46 -22.80 1.88
CA PHE A 94 5.29 -23.16 3.29
C PHE A 94 6.33 -24.20 3.69
N THR A 95 6.45 -24.50 4.99
CA THR A 95 7.37 -25.53 5.50
C THR A 95 7.27 -26.83 4.69
N GLY A 96 8.41 -27.28 4.17
CA GLY A 96 8.53 -28.45 3.30
C GLY A 96 8.49 -28.17 1.80
N ALA A 97 8.14 -26.96 1.37
CA ALA A 97 8.11 -26.60 -0.05
C ALA A 97 9.52 -26.65 -0.66
N ARG A 98 9.60 -27.05 -1.93
CA ARG A 98 10.83 -26.99 -2.72
C ARG A 98 10.80 -25.72 -3.55
N VAL A 99 11.86 -24.93 -3.43
CA VAL A 99 11.94 -23.58 -3.98
C VAL A 99 13.21 -23.38 -4.79
N VAL A 100 13.16 -22.43 -5.71
CA VAL A 100 14.30 -21.81 -6.39
C VAL A 100 14.23 -20.29 -6.13
N ARG A 101 15.26 -19.53 -6.52
CA ARG A 101 15.18 -18.07 -6.47
C ARG A 101 13.99 -17.51 -7.26
N GLY A 102 13.34 -16.49 -6.70
CA GLY A 102 12.18 -15.79 -7.25
C GLY A 102 12.55 -14.55 -8.05
N VAL A 103 11.55 -13.73 -8.37
CA VAL A 103 11.71 -12.56 -9.26
C VAL A 103 12.47 -11.42 -8.58
N ASP A 104 12.30 -11.24 -7.26
CA ASP A 104 12.92 -10.15 -6.49
C ASP A 104 14.24 -10.55 -5.84
N TRP A 105 14.84 -11.65 -6.30
CA TRP A 105 16.08 -12.18 -5.73
C TRP A 105 17.25 -11.20 -5.90
N GLN A 106 17.85 -10.82 -4.79
CA GLN A 106 19.00 -9.92 -4.71
C GLN A 106 20.12 -10.46 -3.81
N TRP A 107 20.16 -11.79 -3.62
CA TRP A 107 20.99 -12.45 -2.62
C TRP A 107 22.22 -13.15 -3.22
N GLU A 108 22.77 -12.59 -4.30
CA GLU A 108 23.91 -13.17 -5.03
C GLU A 108 23.65 -14.65 -5.39
N ASP A 109 24.68 -15.51 -5.36
CA ASP A 109 24.54 -16.95 -5.58
C ASP A 109 24.49 -17.75 -4.27
N GLN A 110 23.80 -17.23 -3.23
CA GLN A 110 23.62 -17.95 -1.97
C GLN A 110 22.89 -19.29 -2.13
N ASP A 111 22.04 -19.42 -3.15
CA ASP A 111 21.39 -20.68 -3.55
C ASP A 111 22.31 -21.63 -4.37
N GLY A 112 23.52 -21.18 -4.72
CA GLY A 112 24.47 -21.92 -5.56
C GLY A 112 24.30 -21.68 -7.07
N GLY A 113 23.58 -20.62 -7.46
CA GLY A 113 23.35 -20.23 -8.84
C GLY A 113 21.89 -20.39 -9.28
N ASN A 114 21.47 -19.59 -10.26
CA ASN A 114 20.07 -19.56 -10.70
C ASN A 114 19.57 -20.95 -11.13
N GLY A 115 18.40 -21.33 -10.62
CA GLY A 115 17.77 -22.63 -10.86
C GLY A 115 18.16 -23.73 -9.86
N ARG A 116 19.11 -23.49 -8.95
CA ARG A 116 19.37 -24.39 -7.83
C ARG A 116 18.22 -24.40 -6.84
N ARG A 117 18.00 -25.56 -6.22
CA ARG A 117 16.84 -25.84 -5.37
C ARG A 117 17.19 -25.81 -3.89
N GLY A 118 16.21 -25.42 -3.09
CA GLY A 118 16.25 -25.45 -1.65
C GLY A 118 14.93 -25.94 -1.07
N LYS A 119 14.94 -26.24 0.23
CA LYS A 119 13.76 -26.62 1.01
C LYS A 119 13.44 -25.53 2.02
N VAL A 120 12.20 -25.06 2.01
CA VAL A 120 11.69 -24.18 3.07
C VAL A 120 11.59 -24.99 4.37
N THR A 121 12.26 -24.55 5.42
CA THR A 121 12.23 -25.21 6.73
C THR A 121 11.22 -24.56 7.66
N GLU A 122 11.01 -23.25 7.54
CA GLU A 122 10.14 -22.49 8.44
C GLU A 122 9.64 -21.20 7.77
N ILE A 123 8.44 -20.78 8.15
CA ILE A 123 7.93 -19.43 7.87
C ILE A 123 8.16 -18.59 9.11
N GLN A 124 8.84 -17.46 8.94
CA GLN A 124 9.27 -16.58 10.02
C GLN A 124 8.85 -15.14 9.71
N ASP A 125 9.05 -14.28 10.69
CA ASP A 125 8.80 -12.84 10.58
C ASP A 125 10.07 -12.19 10.03
N TRP A 126 9.98 -11.44 8.93
CA TRP A 126 11.12 -10.63 8.46
C TRP A 126 11.47 -9.53 9.46
N SER A 127 10.43 -8.97 10.09
CA SER A 127 10.53 -7.97 11.15
C SER A 127 9.35 -8.10 12.11
N ALA A 128 9.48 -7.60 13.34
CA ALA A 128 8.40 -7.64 14.34
C ALA A 128 7.11 -6.93 13.88
N SER A 129 7.23 -5.95 12.97
CA SER A 129 6.09 -5.22 12.38
C SER A 129 5.50 -5.89 11.14
N SER A 130 6.10 -6.97 10.62
CA SER A 130 5.61 -7.70 9.46
C SER A 130 5.74 -9.21 9.70
N PRO A 131 4.81 -9.80 10.48
CA PRO A 131 4.82 -11.23 10.74
C PRO A 131 4.52 -12.08 9.50
N HIS A 132 4.96 -13.34 9.52
CA HIS A 132 4.73 -14.34 8.47
C HIS A 132 5.17 -13.91 7.06
N SER A 133 6.20 -13.08 6.97
CA SER A 133 6.62 -12.40 5.74
C SER A 133 7.96 -12.89 5.18
N ALA A 134 8.54 -13.94 5.79
CA ALA A 134 9.81 -14.52 5.41
C ALA A 134 9.79 -16.05 5.45
N ALA A 135 10.68 -16.67 4.69
CA ALA A 135 10.89 -18.12 4.68
C ALA A 135 12.36 -18.46 4.87
N TYR A 136 12.67 -19.30 5.84
CA TYR A 136 14.02 -19.83 6.04
C TYR A 136 14.22 -21.02 5.11
N VAL A 137 15.27 -20.98 4.29
CA VAL A 137 15.55 -21.99 3.26
C VAL A 137 16.89 -22.66 3.53
N LEU A 138 16.87 -23.99 3.47
CA LEU A 138 18.07 -24.83 3.39
C LEU A 138 18.27 -25.25 1.92
N TRP A 139 19.29 -24.70 1.28
CA TRP A 139 19.65 -25.02 -0.10
C TRP A 139 20.30 -26.40 -0.21
N ASP A 140 20.14 -27.06 -1.35
CA ASP A 140 20.67 -28.40 -1.59
C ASP A 140 22.20 -28.46 -1.57
N ASN A 141 22.86 -27.32 -1.82
CA ASN A 141 24.31 -27.17 -1.71
C ASN A 141 24.80 -27.02 -0.25
N GLY A 142 23.89 -27.04 0.74
CA GLY A 142 24.17 -26.89 2.17
C GLY A 142 24.13 -25.45 2.69
N ALA A 143 24.01 -24.44 1.82
CA ALA A 143 23.80 -23.07 2.24
C ALA A 143 22.43 -22.87 2.88
N LYS A 144 22.27 -21.87 3.75
CA LYS A 144 21.01 -21.57 4.40
C LYS A 144 20.87 -20.09 4.70
N ASN A 145 19.69 -19.52 4.50
CA ASN A 145 19.40 -18.15 4.88
C ASN A 145 17.89 -17.89 4.98
N LEU A 146 17.52 -16.68 5.43
CA LEU A 146 16.16 -16.17 5.48
C LEU A 146 15.88 -15.29 4.23
N TYR A 147 14.74 -15.50 3.59
CA TYR A 147 14.36 -14.82 2.33
C TYR A 147 12.96 -14.22 2.43
N ARG A 148 12.68 -13.12 1.71
CA ARG A 148 11.40 -12.41 1.75
C ARG A 148 10.32 -13.16 0.97
N VAL A 149 9.16 -13.33 1.61
CA VAL A 149 7.95 -13.92 1.02
C VAL A 149 6.76 -13.09 1.49
N GLY A 150 6.52 -11.97 0.81
CA GLY A 150 5.44 -11.02 1.10
C GLY A 150 5.87 -9.75 1.85
N PHE A 151 7.06 -9.73 2.49
CA PHE A 151 7.61 -8.50 3.07
C PHE A 151 7.80 -7.44 1.98
N GLU A 152 7.18 -6.26 2.15
CA GLU A 152 7.15 -5.18 1.13
C GLU A 152 6.64 -5.64 -0.26
N GLY A 153 5.85 -6.71 -0.30
CA GLY A 153 5.37 -7.32 -1.56
C GLY A 153 6.41 -8.14 -2.31
N MET A 154 7.60 -8.36 -1.74
CA MET A 154 8.73 -9.03 -2.39
C MET A 154 8.54 -10.55 -2.43
N SER A 155 8.95 -11.15 -3.53
CA SER A 155 8.91 -12.59 -3.81
C SER A 155 10.31 -13.11 -4.16
N ASP A 156 11.17 -13.24 -3.14
CA ASP A 156 12.54 -13.74 -3.31
C ASP A 156 12.58 -15.23 -3.66
N LEU A 157 11.48 -15.98 -3.48
CA LEU A 157 11.41 -17.42 -3.73
C LEU A 157 10.29 -17.77 -4.71
N LYS A 158 10.52 -18.80 -5.51
CA LYS A 158 9.53 -19.42 -6.39
C LYS A 158 9.43 -20.91 -6.10
N CYS A 159 8.22 -21.41 -5.85
CA CYS A 159 7.99 -22.84 -5.66
C CYS A 159 8.19 -23.63 -6.96
N VAL A 160 8.93 -24.74 -6.85
CA VAL A 160 8.93 -25.83 -7.84
C VAL A 160 8.08 -27.01 -7.38
N GLN A 161 7.92 -27.17 -6.07
CA GLN A 161 6.95 -28.10 -5.47
C GLN A 161 6.35 -27.41 -4.25
N ASP A 162 5.06 -27.11 -4.29
CA ASP A 162 4.37 -26.47 -3.18
C ASP A 162 4.21 -27.41 -1.97
N SER A 163 4.03 -26.81 -0.79
CA SER A 163 3.67 -27.52 0.43
C SER A 163 2.38 -26.96 1.01
N LYS A 164 1.75 -27.73 1.92
CA LYS A 164 0.52 -27.33 2.62
C LYS A 164 0.84 -26.33 3.73
N GLY A 165 0.15 -25.19 3.72
CA GLY A 165 0.31 -24.10 4.69
C GLY A 165 -0.76 -24.02 5.78
N GLY A 166 -1.41 -25.14 6.09
CA GLY A 166 -2.59 -25.15 6.95
C GLY A 166 -3.90 -24.97 6.19
N SER A 167 -5.01 -24.86 6.92
CA SER A 167 -6.35 -24.77 6.34
C SER A 167 -7.09 -23.52 6.78
N PHE A 168 -7.93 -22.97 5.91
CA PHE A 168 -8.62 -21.70 6.13
C PHE A 168 -10.05 -21.73 5.58
N TYR A 169 -10.88 -20.81 6.08
CA TYR A 169 -12.29 -20.68 5.70
C TYR A 169 -12.40 -19.73 4.51
N ARG A 170 -12.42 -20.28 3.29
CA ARG A 170 -12.31 -19.50 2.04
C ARG A 170 -13.31 -18.36 1.94
N ASP A 171 -14.58 -18.65 2.23
CA ASP A 171 -15.67 -17.69 2.05
C ASP A 171 -15.72 -16.65 3.20
N HIS A 172 -14.89 -16.83 4.24
CA HIS A 172 -14.74 -15.87 5.33
C HIS A 172 -13.62 -14.86 5.05
N CYS A 173 -12.68 -15.17 4.15
CA CYS A 173 -11.63 -14.24 3.75
C CYS A 173 -12.24 -13.04 2.98
N PRO A 174 -11.83 -11.80 3.28
CA PRO A 174 -12.30 -10.64 2.54
C PRO A 174 -11.71 -10.65 1.13
N VAL A 175 -12.41 -10.03 0.18
CA VAL A 175 -11.87 -9.82 -1.17
C VAL A 175 -10.80 -8.72 -1.13
N LEU A 176 -9.81 -8.80 -2.02
CA LEU A 176 -8.78 -7.77 -2.12
C LEU A 176 -9.29 -6.61 -3.00
N GLY A 177 -9.27 -5.39 -2.45
CA GLY A 177 -9.65 -4.15 -3.16
C GLY A 177 -11.05 -3.63 -2.90
N GLU A 178 -11.81 -4.25 -1.99
CA GLU A 178 -13.04 -3.67 -1.45
C GLU A 178 -12.66 -2.46 -0.56
N GLN A 179 -12.66 -1.26 -1.16
CA GLN A 179 -12.60 0.01 -0.44
C GLN A 179 -14.03 0.39 -0.04
N ASN A 180 -14.29 0.44 1.27
CA ASN A 180 -15.49 1.09 1.81
C ASN A 180 -15.29 2.61 1.76
N ASP A 181 -15.34 3.18 0.57
CA ASP A 181 -15.63 4.60 0.36
C ASP A 181 -16.59 4.69 -0.85
N ASN A 182 -17.66 5.45 -0.69
CA ASN A 182 -18.89 5.49 -1.53
C ASN A 182 -19.90 4.35 -1.38
N ARG A 183 -20.31 4.02 -0.15
CA ARG A 183 -21.71 3.62 0.06
C ARG A 183 -22.44 4.73 0.80
N ASN A 184 -23.31 5.46 0.10
CA ASN A 184 -24.37 6.26 0.73
C ASN A 184 -25.10 5.39 1.76
N PRO A 185 -25.57 5.94 2.90
CA PRO A 185 -26.26 5.22 3.98
C PRO A 185 -27.68 4.75 3.58
N GLY A 186 -27.76 3.99 2.49
CA GLY A 186 -28.97 3.44 1.88
C GLY A 186 -28.72 2.66 0.58
N GLY A 187 -27.55 2.80 -0.05
CA GLY A 187 -27.20 2.06 -1.28
C GLY A 187 -28.10 2.36 -2.50
N LEU A 188 -28.84 3.46 -2.47
CA LEU A 188 -29.79 3.88 -3.50
C LEU A 188 -29.10 4.71 -4.59
N GLN A 189 -29.42 4.44 -5.84
CA GLN A 189 -28.93 5.14 -7.04
C GLN A 189 -30.09 5.79 -7.80
N ILE A 190 -29.79 6.80 -8.63
CA ILE A 190 -30.79 7.39 -9.54
C ILE A 190 -31.32 6.28 -10.46
N GLY A 191 -32.65 6.13 -10.49
CA GLY A 191 -33.36 5.07 -11.21
C GLY A 191 -33.84 3.92 -10.33
N ASP A 192 -33.41 3.83 -9.07
CA ASP A 192 -33.88 2.79 -8.15
C ASP A 192 -35.34 2.99 -7.76
N LEU A 193 -36.09 1.88 -7.67
CA LEU A 193 -37.42 1.87 -7.10
C LEU A 193 -37.34 1.74 -5.59
N VAL A 194 -38.15 2.51 -4.86
CA VAL A 194 -38.10 2.61 -3.40
C VAL A 194 -39.48 2.60 -2.77
N ASN A 195 -39.58 1.97 -1.60
CA ASN A 195 -40.75 1.93 -0.71
C ASN A 195 -40.39 2.51 0.66
N ILE A 196 -41.39 2.86 1.46
CA ILE A 196 -41.22 3.22 2.87
C ILE A 196 -41.84 2.11 3.71
N ASP A 197 -41.01 1.33 4.37
CA ASP A 197 -41.43 0.19 5.21
C ASP A 197 -41.35 0.53 6.72
N LEU A 198 -41.39 1.82 7.06
CA LEU A 198 -41.30 2.33 8.44
C LEU A 198 -42.63 2.98 8.87
N ASP A 199 -42.92 2.92 10.17
CA ASP A 199 -44.10 3.57 10.74
C ASP A 199 -44.04 5.10 10.58
N LEU A 200 -45.20 5.74 10.37
CA LEU A 200 -45.31 7.18 10.08
C LEU A 200 -44.61 8.07 11.11
N GLU A 201 -44.71 7.75 12.40
CA GLU A 201 -44.06 8.53 13.47
C GLU A 201 -42.52 8.51 13.34
N ILE A 202 -41.96 7.38 12.89
CA ILE A 202 -40.52 7.22 12.65
C ILE A 202 -40.11 8.03 11.42
N VAL A 203 -40.90 7.94 10.34
CA VAL A 203 -40.68 8.71 9.10
C VAL A 203 -40.67 10.21 9.38
N GLN A 204 -41.65 10.73 10.12
CA GLN A 204 -41.72 12.14 10.51
C GLN A 204 -40.51 12.57 11.35
N SER A 205 -40.03 11.70 12.25
CA SER A 205 -38.85 11.99 13.07
C SER A 205 -37.58 12.10 12.22
N LEU A 206 -37.38 11.18 11.27
CA LEU A 206 -36.20 11.12 10.39
C LEU A 206 -36.20 12.21 9.32
N GLN A 207 -37.37 12.75 8.97
CA GLN A 207 -37.51 13.83 8.00
C GLN A 207 -37.13 15.23 8.54
N HIS A 208 -36.89 15.38 9.85
CA HIS A 208 -36.46 16.67 10.40
C HIS A 208 -35.07 17.06 9.88
N GLY A 209 -35.00 18.16 9.12
CA GLY A 209 -33.77 18.61 8.47
C GLY A 209 -33.50 17.98 7.10
N HIS A 210 -34.39 17.10 6.62
CA HIS A 210 -34.21 16.32 5.39
C HIS A 210 -35.44 16.41 4.45
N GLY A 211 -35.94 17.63 4.23
CA GLY A 211 -37.13 17.92 3.42
C GLY A 211 -38.46 18.01 4.19
N GLY A 212 -38.52 17.52 5.44
CA GLY A 212 -39.70 17.61 6.30
C GLY A 212 -40.85 16.65 5.91
N TRP A 213 -41.96 16.70 6.64
CA TRP A 213 -43.17 15.92 6.34
C TRP A 213 -44.37 16.84 6.11
N THR A 214 -45.17 16.56 5.07
CA THR A 214 -46.43 17.27 4.79
C THR A 214 -47.54 16.28 4.44
N ASP A 215 -48.81 16.68 4.60
CA ASP A 215 -49.96 15.81 4.35
C ASP A 215 -50.07 15.33 2.88
N GLY A 216 -49.38 15.96 1.94
CA GLY A 216 -49.27 15.49 0.55
C GLY A 216 -48.42 14.23 0.40
N MET A 217 -47.58 13.90 1.38
CA MET A 217 -46.62 12.79 1.32
C MET A 217 -47.23 11.44 1.72
N PHE A 218 -48.48 11.37 2.15
CA PHE A 218 -49.11 10.08 2.52
C PHE A 218 -49.09 9.04 1.38
N GLU A 219 -49.07 9.49 0.12
CA GLU A 219 -48.92 8.60 -1.03
C GLU A 219 -47.65 7.75 -0.96
N THR A 220 -46.59 8.25 -0.33
CA THR A 220 -45.25 7.63 -0.33
C THR A 220 -45.12 6.44 0.61
N LEU A 221 -46.05 6.30 1.57
CA LEU A 221 -46.08 5.17 2.51
C LEU A 221 -46.62 3.88 1.90
N THR A 222 -47.39 3.99 0.81
CA THR A 222 -48.10 2.85 0.21
C THR A 222 -47.83 2.69 -1.28
N THR A 223 -47.10 3.64 -1.88
CA THR A 223 -46.79 3.65 -3.31
C THR A 223 -45.29 3.55 -3.51
N THR A 224 -44.84 2.76 -4.49
CA THR A 224 -43.44 2.71 -4.88
C THR A 224 -43.05 3.95 -5.67
N GLY A 225 -42.02 4.65 -5.22
CA GLY A 225 -41.43 5.81 -5.89
C GLY A 225 -40.16 5.45 -6.67
N THR A 226 -39.72 6.32 -7.58
CA THR A 226 -38.46 6.17 -8.31
C THR A 226 -37.48 7.26 -7.89
N VAL A 227 -36.27 6.88 -7.49
CA VAL A 227 -35.21 7.83 -7.17
C VAL A 227 -34.83 8.60 -8.43
N CYS A 228 -35.03 9.91 -8.40
CA CYS A 228 -34.86 10.80 -9.55
C CYS A 228 -33.79 11.88 -9.35
N GLY A 229 -33.23 11.97 -8.14
CA GLY A 229 -32.13 12.86 -7.81
C GLY A 229 -31.58 12.57 -6.42
N ILE A 230 -30.36 13.01 -6.19
CA ILE A 230 -29.72 13.09 -4.87
C ILE A 230 -29.25 14.54 -4.76
N ASP A 231 -29.62 15.24 -3.70
CA ASP A 231 -29.29 16.65 -3.53
C ASP A 231 -27.92 16.87 -2.87
N GLU A 232 -27.54 18.13 -2.68
CA GLU A 232 -26.23 18.55 -2.14
C GLU A 232 -26.04 18.11 -0.67
N ASP A 233 -27.14 17.93 0.06
CA ASP A 233 -27.17 17.47 1.45
C ASP A 233 -27.24 15.94 1.58
N HIS A 234 -27.16 15.23 0.43
CA HIS A 234 -27.20 13.77 0.28
C HIS A 234 -28.57 13.14 0.58
N ASP A 235 -29.64 13.92 0.53
CA ASP A 235 -31.02 13.41 0.62
C ASP A 235 -31.53 12.92 -0.73
N ILE A 236 -32.47 11.98 -0.66
CA ILE A 236 -32.95 11.24 -1.81
C ILE A 236 -34.25 11.87 -2.33
N VAL A 237 -34.21 12.36 -3.57
CA VAL A 237 -35.38 12.92 -4.25
C VAL A 237 -36.10 11.80 -5.02
N VAL A 238 -37.33 11.51 -4.62
CA VAL A 238 -38.14 10.41 -5.17
C VAL A 238 -39.35 10.97 -5.91
N GLN A 239 -39.55 10.53 -7.16
CA GLN A 239 -40.71 10.86 -7.97
C GLN A 239 -41.76 9.73 -7.91
N TYR A 240 -43.02 10.11 -7.74
CA TYR A 240 -44.16 9.20 -7.65
C TYR A 240 -45.03 9.25 -8.91
N PRO A 241 -45.85 8.22 -9.17
CA PRO A 241 -46.74 8.17 -10.35
C PRO A 241 -47.74 9.33 -10.46
N SER A 242 -48.03 10.01 -9.34
CA SER A 242 -48.82 11.25 -9.29
C SER A 242 -48.14 12.45 -9.97
N GLY A 243 -46.84 12.34 -10.28
CA GLY A 243 -46.00 13.43 -10.78
C GLY A 243 -45.31 14.23 -9.68
N ASN A 244 -45.67 14.00 -8.42
CA ASN A 244 -45.05 14.67 -7.27
C ASN A 244 -43.63 14.17 -7.02
N ARG A 245 -42.78 15.07 -6.51
CA ARG A 245 -41.40 14.78 -6.12
C ARG A 245 -41.22 15.16 -4.67
N TRP A 246 -40.69 14.22 -3.89
CA TRP A 246 -40.51 14.38 -2.45
C TRP A 246 -39.08 14.03 -2.07
N THR A 247 -38.49 14.82 -1.17
CA THR A 247 -37.11 14.61 -0.67
C THR A 247 -37.16 13.84 0.64
N PHE A 248 -36.31 12.82 0.77
CA PHE A 248 -36.28 11.94 1.92
C PHE A 248 -34.87 11.76 2.47
N ASN A 249 -34.79 11.67 3.80
CA ASN A 249 -33.62 11.08 4.45
C ASN A 249 -33.39 9.66 3.89
N PRO A 250 -32.16 9.29 3.49
CA PRO A 250 -31.86 7.97 2.93
C PRO A 250 -32.31 6.79 3.80
N ALA A 251 -32.34 6.95 5.12
CA ALA A 251 -32.76 5.91 6.06
C ALA A 251 -34.27 5.62 6.04
N VAL A 252 -35.08 6.50 5.44
CA VAL A 252 -36.55 6.34 5.31
C VAL A 252 -36.89 5.36 4.18
N LEU A 253 -36.00 5.19 3.20
CA LEU A 253 -36.29 4.51 1.94
C LEU A 253 -35.66 3.10 1.89
N THR A 254 -36.48 2.10 1.56
CA THR A 254 -36.03 0.75 1.25
C THR A 254 -36.09 0.52 -0.26
N LYS A 255 -35.04 -0.07 -0.85
CA LYS A 255 -35.04 -0.44 -2.27
C LYS A 255 -36.09 -1.53 -2.55
N ALA A 256 -37.07 -1.21 -3.40
CA ALA A 256 -38.14 -2.12 -3.80
C ALA A 256 -37.63 -3.08 -4.88
N ASN A 257 -37.65 -4.39 -4.59
CA ASN A 257 -37.41 -5.42 -5.61
C ASN A 257 -38.72 -5.68 -6.36
N VAL A 258 -38.82 -5.20 -7.60
CA VAL A 258 -39.92 -5.59 -8.49
C VAL A 258 -39.36 -6.21 -9.77
N VAL A 259 -39.60 -7.51 -9.90
CA VAL A 259 -39.59 -8.24 -11.16
C VAL A 259 -40.64 -7.60 -12.07
N ARG A 260 -40.21 -6.99 -13.18
CA ARG A 260 -41.08 -6.76 -14.34
C ARG A 260 -40.54 -7.53 -15.53
N SER A 261 -41.40 -8.42 -15.96
CA SER A 261 -41.48 -9.16 -17.21
C SER A 261 -41.42 -8.26 -18.44
N GLY A 262 -40.67 -8.71 -19.45
CA GLY A 262 -40.68 -8.16 -20.83
C GLY A 262 -39.29 -8.01 -21.43
N ASP A 263 -38.95 -8.92 -22.34
CA ASP A 263 -37.88 -8.86 -23.35
C ASP A 263 -36.40 -8.89 -22.90
N GLY A 264 -35.95 -10.12 -22.61
CA GLY A 264 -35.18 -10.85 -23.64
C GLY A 264 -33.70 -10.52 -23.80
N VAL A 265 -32.94 -10.54 -22.70
CA VAL A 265 -31.47 -10.66 -22.73
C VAL A 265 -31.07 -12.09 -23.08
N GLN A 266 -30.10 -12.26 -24.00
CA GLN A 266 -28.88 -13.11 -23.85
C GLN A 266 -28.14 -13.26 -25.21
N GLY A 267 -26.82 -13.38 -25.26
CA GLY A 267 -25.82 -13.66 -24.21
C GLY A 267 -24.41 -13.25 -24.65
N ALA A 268 -23.32 -13.50 -23.92
CA ALA A 268 -23.03 -14.32 -22.73
C ALA A 268 -21.80 -13.67 -22.01
N GLU A 269 -21.39 -13.94 -20.76
CA GLU A 269 -21.31 -15.15 -19.93
C GLU A 269 -21.22 -14.78 -18.41
N GLY A 270 -21.74 -15.53 -17.44
CA GLY A 270 -22.55 -16.75 -17.51
C GLY A 270 -22.19 -17.81 -16.45
N GLY A 271 -22.90 -17.82 -15.31
CA GLY A 271 -23.07 -18.98 -14.44
C GLY A 271 -24.57 -19.24 -14.32
N ALA A 272 -25.11 -19.98 -15.28
CA ALA A 272 -26.53 -20.19 -15.52
C ALA A 272 -27.25 -20.86 -14.35
N SER A 273 -28.59 -20.74 -14.35
CA SER A 273 -29.47 -21.60 -13.57
C SER A 273 -28.99 -23.05 -13.65
N GLN A 274 -28.92 -23.73 -12.51
CA GLN A 274 -28.32 -25.08 -12.41
C GLN A 274 -29.02 -26.13 -13.29
N PHE A 275 -30.19 -25.78 -13.82
CA PHE A 275 -31.02 -26.59 -14.71
C PHE A 275 -31.59 -25.72 -15.84
N GLN A 276 -31.83 -26.33 -16.99
CA GLN A 276 -32.51 -25.77 -18.16
C GLN A 276 -33.70 -26.66 -18.55
N VAL A 277 -34.71 -26.08 -19.19
CA VAL A 277 -35.83 -26.86 -19.75
C VAL A 277 -35.29 -27.84 -20.78
N GLY A 278 -35.62 -29.11 -20.60
CA GLY A 278 -35.14 -30.23 -21.40
C GLY A 278 -34.05 -31.08 -20.73
N ASP A 279 -33.44 -30.61 -19.64
CA ASP A 279 -32.41 -31.34 -18.91
C ASP A 279 -32.95 -32.67 -18.34
N LEU A 280 -32.13 -33.72 -18.43
CA LEU A 280 -32.38 -34.98 -17.73
C LEU A 280 -31.84 -34.88 -16.30
N VAL A 281 -32.75 -35.06 -15.34
CA VAL A 281 -32.46 -34.93 -13.92
C VAL A 281 -32.94 -36.18 -13.19
N GLN A 282 -32.15 -36.67 -12.24
CA GLN A 282 -32.52 -37.77 -11.36
C GLN A 282 -33.12 -37.19 -10.08
N VAL A 283 -34.32 -37.63 -9.72
CA VAL A 283 -34.98 -37.25 -8.47
C VAL A 283 -34.25 -37.88 -7.30
N CYS A 284 -34.07 -37.13 -6.21
CA CYS A 284 -33.44 -37.63 -4.99
C CYS A 284 -34.11 -38.93 -4.53
N TYR A 285 -33.31 -39.94 -4.19
CA TYR A 285 -33.78 -41.24 -3.72
C TYR A 285 -33.93 -41.31 -2.19
N ASP A 286 -33.47 -40.29 -1.47
CA ASP A 286 -33.55 -40.19 -0.01
C ASP A 286 -34.90 -39.56 0.40
N LEU A 287 -35.79 -40.39 0.97
CA LEU A 287 -37.16 -40.03 1.30
C LEU A 287 -37.25 -38.95 2.40
N GLU A 288 -36.39 -38.99 3.41
CA GLU A 288 -36.43 -37.99 4.49
C GLU A 288 -35.94 -36.63 3.99
N ARG A 289 -34.89 -36.66 3.15
CA ARG A 289 -34.32 -35.46 2.55
C ARG A 289 -35.26 -34.79 1.55
N ILE A 290 -35.92 -35.55 0.68
CA ILE A 290 -36.84 -34.96 -0.32
C ILE A 290 -38.10 -34.39 0.34
N LYS A 291 -38.65 -35.04 1.37
CA LYS A 291 -39.78 -34.51 2.15
C LYS A 291 -39.44 -33.17 2.81
N LEU A 292 -38.20 -33.01 3.29
CA LEU A 292 -37.74 -31.76 3.89
C LEU A 292 -37.57 -30.65 2.84
N LEU A 293 -37.01 -30.97 1.67
CA LEU A 293 -36.74 -30.01 0.60
C LEU A 293 -38.01 -29.53 -0.12
N GLN A 294 -39.07 -30.34 -0.15
CA GLN A 294 -40.34 -29.98 -0.78
C GLN A 294 -41.24 -29.06 0.07
N ARG A 295 -40.96 -28.88 1.37
CA ARG A 295 -41.74 -27.97 2.22
C ARG A 295 -41.58 -26.53 1.74
N GLY A 296 -42.69 -25.86 1.45
CA GLY A 296 -42.71 -24.51 0.86
C GLY A 296 -42.41 -24.46 -0.65
N HIS A 297 -42.18 -25.61 -1.31
CA HIS A 297 -41.76 -25.74 -2.71
C HIS A 297 -42.58 -26.83 -3.41
N GLY A 298 -43.88 -26.56 -3.60
CA GLY A 298 -44.87 -27.50 -4.17
C GLY A 298 -45.44 -28.54 -3.20
N GLU A 299 -44.94 -28.59 -1.96
CA GLU A 299 -45.26 -29.56 -0.90
C GLU A 299 -45.03 -31.02 -1.28
N TRP A 300 -44.75 -31.87 -0.28
CA TRP A 300 -44.60 -33.30 -0.52
C TRP A 300 -45.96 -33.99 -0.56
N ALA A 301 -46.22 -34.75 -1.63
CA ALA A 301 -47.39 -35.64 -1.73
C ALA A 301 -46.95 -37.12 -1.74
N GLU A 302 -47.67 -38.00 -1.04
CA GLU A 302 -47.36 -39.44 -1.01
C GLU A 302 -47.43 -40.09 -2.40
N ALA A 303 -48.18 -39.52 -3.33
CA ALA A 303 -48.21 -39.96 -4.74
C ALA A 303 -46.88 -39.72 -5.50
N MET A 304 -45.94 -38.96 -4.93
CA MET A 304 -44.58 -38.74 -5.47
C MET A 304 -43.59 -39.84 -5.06
N LEU A 305 -43.94 -40.75 -4.14
CA LEU A 305 -43.06 -41.87 -3.75
C LEU A 305 -42.48 -42.67 -4.94
N PRO A 306 -43.24 -43.00 -6.00
CA PRO A 306 -42.73 -43.75 -7.14
C PRO A 306 -41.66 -43.03 -7.97
N THR A 307 -41.50 -41.72 -7.79
CA THR A 307 -40.55 -40.90 -8.56
C THR A 307 -39.15 -40.90 -7.98
N LEU A 308 -38.96 -41.30 -6.71
CA LEU A 308 -37.67 -41.28 -6.03
C LEU A 308 -36.62 -42.09 -6.80
N GLY A 309 -35.46 -41.47 -7.07
CA GLY A 309 -34.37 -42.09 -7.80
C GLY A 309 -34.60 -42.26 -9.31
N LYS A 310 -35.77 -41.91 -9.84
CA LYS A 310 -36.07 -42.01 -11.28
C LYS A 310 -35.51 -40.80 -12.02
N VAL A 311 -35.16 -41.02 -13.28
CA VAL A 311 -34.73 -39.94 -14.18
C VAL A 311 -35.96 -39.37 -14.87
N GLY A 312 -36.12 -38.07 -14.75
CA GLY A 312 -37.17 -37.29 -15.41
C GLY A 312 -36.56 -36.18 -16.25
N ARG A 313 -37.41 -35.51 -17.01
CA ARG A 313 -37.02 -34.38 -17.86
C ARG A 313 -37.61 -33.09 -17.31
N VAL A 314 -36.79 -32.06 -17.13
CA VAL A 314 -37.27 -30.74 -16.72
C VAL A 314 -38.14 -30.18 -17.84
N GLN A 315 -39.44 -30.02 -17.59
CA GLN A 315 -40.39 -29.43 -18.54
C GLN A 315 -40.47 -27.92 -18.40
N GLN A 316 -40.35 -27.41 -17.18
CA GLN A 316 -40.51 -25.99 -16.90
C GLN A 316 -39.73 -25.63 -15.63
N ILE A 317 -39.24 -24.40 -15.57
CA ILE A 317 -38.61 -23.80 -14.39
C ILE A 317 -39.51 -22.64 -13.97
N TYR A 318 -40.00 -22.67 -12.73
CA TYR A 318 -40.86 -21.66 -12.15
C TYR A 318 -40.05 -20.43 -11.72
N SER A 319 -40.74 -19.30 -11.52
CA SER A 319 -40.11 -18.01 -11.18
C SER A 319 -39.47 -17.98 -9.79
N ASP A 320 -39.89 -18.88 -8.89
CA ASP A 320 -39.29 -19.16 -7.59
C ASP A 320 -38.09 -20.14 -7.68
N SER A 321 -37.69 -20.49 -8.91
CA SER A 321 -36.68 -21.48 -9.27
C SER A 321 -37.09 -22.94 -9.15
N ASP A 322 -38.31 -23.29 -8.72
CA ASP A 322 -38.75 -24.70 -8.68
C ASP A 322 -38.85 -25.32 -10.07
N LEU A 323 -38.66 -26.64 -10.15
CA LEU A 323 -38.59 -27.38 -11.40
C LEU A 323 -39.82 -28.24 -11.59
N LYS A 324 -40.59 -28.00 -12.64
CA LYS A 324 -41.57 -28.97 -13.14
C LYS A 324 -40.83 -30.06 -13.90
N VAL A 325 -40.80 -31.26 -13.37
CA VAL A 325 -40.12 -32.42 -13.96
C VAL A 325 -41.14 -33.47 -14.36
N GLU A 326 -41.10 -33.89 -15.62
CA GLU A 326 -41.85 -35.05 -16.10
C GLU A 326 -41.09 -36.33 -15.78
N VAL A 327 -41.66 -37.16 -14.93
CA VAL A 327 -41.07 -38.41 -14.45
C VAL A 327 -42.17 -39.45 -14.29
N CYS A 328 -41.93 -40.67 -14.77
CA CYS A 328 -42.96 -41.73 -14.78
C CYS A 328 -44.27 -41.34 -15.51
N GLY A 329 -44.17 -40.53 -16.57
CA GLY A 329 -45.32 -40.09 -17.39
C GLY A 329 -46.24 -39.07 -16.72
N THR A 330 -45.84 -38.54 -15.54
CA THR A 330 -46.58 -37.51 -14.81
C THR A 330 -45.64 -36.35 -14.48
N SER A 331 -46.15 -35.12 -14.46
CA SER A 331 -45.34 -33.93 -14.15
C SER A 331 -45.51 -33.52 -12.69
N TRP A 332 -44.39 -33.31 -12.00
CA TRP A 332 -44.36 -32.91 -10.60
C TRP A 332 -43.44 -31.71 -10.40
N THR A 333 -43.75 -30.87 -9.41
CA THR A 333 -42.92 -29.71 -9.05
C THR A 333 -41.91 -30.13 -7.98
N TYR A 334 -40.63 -29.93 -8.24
CA TYR A 334 -39.53 -30.23 -7.33
C TYR A 334 -38.70 -29.00 -7.03
N ASN A 335 -38.28 -28.88 -5.77
CA ASN A 335 -37.19 -28.00 -5.39
C ASN A 335 -35.92 -28.36 -6.21
N PRO A 336 -35.14 -27.38 -6.71
CA PRO A 336 -33.92 -27.64 -7.49
C PRO A 336 -32.90 -28.52 -6.78
N ALA A 337 -32.85 -28.46 -5.45
CA ALA A 337 -31.96 -29.28 -4.62
C ALA A 337 -32.46 -30.71 -4.42
N ALA A 338 -33.72 -30.99 -4.77
CA ALA A 338 -34.33 -32.32 -4.71
C ALA A 338 -34.08 -33.17 -5.97
N VAL A 339 -33.44 -32.61 -7.00
CA VAL A 339 -33.06 -33.33 -8.22
C VAL A 339 -31.60 -33.08 -8.56
N SER A 340 -31.00 -33.92 -9.40
CA SER A 340 -29.60 -33.80 -9.79
C SER A 340 -29.41 -34.10 -11.27
N LYS A 341 -28.69 -33.24 -11.99
CA LYS A 341 -28.48 -33.35 -13.44
C LYS A 341 -27.67 -34.62 -13.76
N VAL A 342 -28.18 -35.45 -14.66
CA VAL A 342 -27.51 -36.68 -15.08
C VAL A 342 -26.56 -36.33 -16.22
N ALA A 343 -25.25 -36.48 -16.00
CA ALA A 343 -24.24 -36.31 -17.06
C ALA A 343 -24.27 -37.54 -17.99
N SER A 344 -24.25 -37.32 -19.32
CA SER A 344 -24.00 -38.40 -20.29
C SER A 344 -22.63 -39.01 -20.00
N ALA A 345 -22.63 -40.24 -19.49
CA ALA A 345 -21.43 -40.93 -19.06
C ALA A 345 -20.66 -41.54 -20.25
N GLY A 346 -19.34 -41.48 -20.14
CA GLY A 346 -18.42 -42.34 -20.88
C GLY A 346 -17.00 -42.21 -20.34
N SER A 347 -16.71 -42.83 -19.19
CA SER A 347 -15.38 -42.89 -18.58
C SER A 347 -14.59 -44.12 -19.02
N ALA A 348 -13.29 -43.92 -19.24
CA ALA A 348 -12.15 -44.84 -19.31
C ALA A 348 -12.36 -46.37 -19.32
N ILE A 349 -11.88 -47.04 -20.39
CA ILE A 349 -11.09 -48.28 -20.33
C ILE A 349 -9.93 -48.19 -21.35
N SER A 350 -8.80 -48.78 -20.95
CA SER A 350 -7.44 -48.88 -21.50
C SER A 350 -7.21 -49.07 -23.02
N ASN A 351 -6.07 -48.51 -23.44
CA ASN A 351 -5.10 -48.95 -24.47
C ASN A 351 -5.47 -49.04 -25.97
N ALA A 352 -4.67 -48.27 -26.73
CA ALA A 352 -4.13 -48.54 -28.06
C ALA A 352 -5.06 -48.53 -29.29
N SER A 353 -5.07 -47.41 -30.02
CA SER A 353 -4.87 -47.35 -31.49
C SER A 353 -4.97 -45.89 -31.97
N GLY A 354 -3.83 -45.21 -31.96
CA GLY A 354 -3.69 -43.76 -32.19
C GLY A 354 -3.90 -43.25 -33.62
N GLU A 355 -4.36 -44.06 -34.57
CA GLU A 355 -4.43 -43.64 -35.98
C GLU A 355 -5.84 -43.29 -36.48
N ARG A 356 -6.90 -43.70 -35.78
CA ARG A 356 -8.28 -43.29 -36.16
C ARG A 356 -8.71 -41.97 -35.52
N LEU A 357 -8.08 -41.57 -34.42
CA LEU A 357 -8.48 -40.39 -33.66
C LEU A 357 -8.07 -39.09 -34.36
N SER A 358 -6.96 -39.07 -35.11
CA SER A 358 -6.54 -37.89 -35.89
C SER A 358 -7.50 -37.58 -37.05
N GLN A 359 -8.09 -38.61 -37.68
CA GLN A 359 -9.09 -38.45 -38.75
C GLN A 359 -10.48 -38.08 -38.21
N LEU A 360 -10.85 -38.54 -37.00
CA LEU A 360 -12.12 -38.16 -36.36
C LEU A 360 -12.06 -36.81 -35.62
N LEU A 361 -10.92 -36.43 -35.04
CA LEU A 361 -10.74 -35.12 -34.42
C LEU A 361 -10.78 -34.00 -35.46
N LYS A 362 -10.30 -34.25 -36.68
CA LYS A 362 -10.42 -33.31 -37.81
C LYS A 362 -11.89 -33.06 -38.18
N LYS A 363 -12.75 -34.08 -38.06
CA LYS A 363 -14.21 -33.99 -38.25
C LYS A 363 -15.01 -33.49 -37.04
N LEU A 364 -14.41 -33.41 -35.85
CA LEU A 364 -15.06 -32.96 -34.60
C LEU A 364 -14.79 -31.49 -34.28
N PHE A 365 -13.75 -30.89 -34.86
CA PHE A 365 -13.53 -29.44 -34.87
C PHE A 365 -14.15 -28.74 -36.09
N GLU A 366 -14.58 -29.51 -37.10
CA GLU A 366 -15.45 -29.05 -38.18
C GLU A 366 -16.91 -29.28 -37.77
N THR A 367 -17.50 -28.33 -37.04
CA THR A 367 -18.95 -28.04 -37.07
C THR A 367 -19.26 -26.84 -36.17
N GLN A 368 -18.95 -25.64 -36.66
CA GLN A 368 -19.99 -24.83 -37.29
C GLN A 368 -19.31 -24.11 -38.47
N GLU A 369 -19.46 -24.66 -39.67
CA GLU A 369 -19.29 -23.87 -40.89
C GLU A 369 -20.40 -22.83 -40.85
N SER A 370 -20.08 -21.63 -40.37
CA SER A 370 -20.83 -20.46 -40.78
C SER A 370 -20.74 -20.45 -42.30
N GLY A 371 -21.86 -20.61 -43.01
CA GLY A 371 -21.87 -20.50 -44.48
C GLY A 371 -21.43 -19.11 -45.00
N ASP A 372 -21.02 -18.21 -44.11
CA ASP A 372 -20.37 -16.94 -44.40
C ASP A 372 -18.86 -17.14 -44.63
N LEU A 373 -18.46 -17.04 -45.90
CA LEU A 373 -17.07 -17.12 -46.35
C LEU A 373 -16.17 -16.06 -45.72
N ASN A 374 -16.71 -14.89 -45.36
CA ASN A 374 -15.93 -13.81 -44.76
C ASN A 374 -15.61 -14.12 -43.30
N GLU A 375 -16.56 -14.69 -42.56
CA GLU A 375 -16.33 -15.19 -41.20
C GLU A 375 -15.25 -16.29 -41.19
N GLU A 376 -15.30 -17.21 -42.15
CA GLU A 376 -14.27 -18.25 -42.29
C GLU A 376 -12.89 -17.67 -42.63
N LEU A 377 -12.82 -16.69 -43.53
CA LEU A 377 -11.57 -16.04 -43.92
C LEU A 377 -10.93 -15.30 -42.73
N VAL A 378 -11.73 -14.52 -41.98
CA VAL A 378 -11.23 -13.79 -40.80
C VAL A 378 -10.76 -14.75 -39.71
N LYS A 379 -11.49 -15.82 -39.44
CA LYS A 379 -11.08 -16.85 -38.47
C LYS A 379 -9.80 -17.58 -38.90
N ALA A 380 -9.70 -17.96 -40.18
CA ALA A 380 -8.50 -18.59 -40.71
C ALA A 380 -7.28 -17.66 -40.63
N ALA A 381 -7.47 -16.38 -40.96
CA ALA A 381 -6.46 -15.34 -40.83
C ALA A 381 -6.02 -15.11 -39.37
N ALA A 382 -6.95 -15.06 -38.42
CA ALA A 382 -6.66 -14.91 -36.99
C ALA A 382 -5.88 -16.10 -36.41
N ASN A 383 -6.14 -17.31 -36.92
CA ASN A 383 -5.51 -18.54 -36.44
C ASN A 383 -4.16 -18.86 -37.11
N GLY A 384 -3.76 -18.11 -38.13
CA GLY A 384 -2.51 -18.39 -38.86
C GLY A 384 -2.61 -19.55 -39.85
N ASP A 385 -3.82 -19.95 -40.27
CA ASP A 385 -4.01 -21.05 -41.23
C ASP A 385 -3.80 -20.58 -42.68
N VAL A 386 -2.54 -20.55 -43.10
CA VAL A 386 -2.11 -20.11 -44.43
C VAL A 386 -2.79 -20.90 -45.56
N ALA A 387 -2.91 -22.22 -45.40
CA ALA A 387 -3.48 -23.09 -46.43
C ALA A 387 -4.97 -22.85 -46.61
N LYS A 388 -5.71 -22.68 -45.50
CA LYS A 388 -7.14 -22.38 -45.56
C LYS A 388 -7.40 -20.98 -46.13
N VAL A 389 -6.61 -19.97 -45.75
CA VAL A 389 -6.70 -18.63 -46.36
C VAL A 389 -6.45 -18.69 -47.86
N GLU A 390 -5.42 -19.43 -48.32
CA GLU A 390 -5.14 -19.57 -49.75
C GLU A 390 -6.25 -20.28 -50.52
N ASP A 391 -6.91 -21.30 -49.93
CA ASP A 391 -8.08 -21.95 -50.54
C ASP A 391 -9.28 -21.00 -50.64
N LEU A 392 -9.57 -20.28 -49.55
CA LEU A 392 -10.69 -19.33 -49.50
C LEU A 392 -10.52 -18.20 -50.52
N LEU A 393 -9.31 -17.64 -50.65
CA LEU A 393 -8.99 -16.57 -51.61
C LEU A 393 -9.12 -16.98 -53.09
N LYS A 394 -9.17 -18.28 -53.40
CA LYS A 394 -9.42 -18.77 -54.77
C LYS A 394 -10.91 -18.79 -55.13
N ARG A 395 -11.81 -18.70 -54.14
CA ARG A 395 -13.26 -18.72 -54.36
C ARG A 395 -13.71 -17.35 -54.88
N PRO A 396 -14.50 -17.27 -55.96
CA PRO A 396 -14.90 -15.99 -56.55
C PRO A 396 -15.85 -15.18 -55.65
N ASP A 397 -16.53 -15.82 -54.70
CA ASP A 397 -17.53 -15.21 -53.82
C ASP A 397 -16.94 -14.65 -52.51
N VAL A 398 -15.63 -14.82 -52.28
CA VAL A 398 -14.99 -14.30 -51.07
C VAL A 398 -14.68 -12.81 -51.24
N ASP A 399 -15.07 -12.01 -50.25
CA ASP A 399 -14.63 -10.62 -50.17
C ASP A 399 -13.38 -10.56 -49.29
N VAL A 400 -12.23 -10.23 -49.88
CA VAL A 400 -10.97 -10.07 -49.13
C VAL A 400 -11.05 -8.96 -48.08
N ASN A 401 -11.96 -8.00 -48.26
CA ASN A 401 -12.24 -6.90 -47.35
C ASN A 401 -13.48 -7.17 -46.47
N GLY A 402 -14.05 -8.38 -46.57
CA GLY A 402 -15.17 -8.82 -45.76
C GLY A 402 -14.84 -8.75 -44.27
N GLN A 403 -15.81 -8.30 -43.49
CA GLN A 403 -15.66 -8.10 -42.05
C GLN A 403 -16.40 -9.17 -41.25
N CYS A 404 -15.77 -9.68 -40.21
CA CYS A 404 -16.40 -10.52 -39.19
C CYS A 404 -16.27 -9.84 -37.84
N ALA A 405 -17.39 -9.68 -37.14
CA ALA A 405 -17.46 -8.92 -35.89
C ALA A 405 -16.82 -7.52 -35.98
N GLY A 406 -16.88 -6.88 -37.16
CA GLY A 406 -16.32 -5.56 -37.42
C GLY A 406 -14.83 -5.50 -37.78
N HIS A 407 -14.17 -6.66 -37.97
CA HIS A 407 -12.75 -6.73 -38.33
C HIS A 407 -12.54 -7.47 -39.65
N THR A 408 -11.61 -6.98 -40.47
CA THR A 408 -11.15 -7.64 -41.70
C THR A 408 -10.13 -8.74 -41.39
N ALA A 409 -9.90 -9.62 -42.37
CA ALA A 409 -8.86 -10.65 -42.28
C ALA A 409 -7.46 -10.03 -42.11
N MET A 410 -7.23 -8.86 -42.74
CA MET A 410 -5.98 -8.11 -42.64
C MET A 410 -5.73 -7.61 -41.21
N GLN A 411 -6.74 -7.03 -40.56
CA GLN A 411 -6.66 -6.57 -39.17
C GLN A 411 -6.43 -7.73 -38.20
N ALA A 412 -7.16 -8.84 -38.36
CA ALA A 412 -7.03 -10.02 -37.51
C ALA A 412 -5.65 -10.69 -37.62
N ALA A 413 -5.12 -10.84 -38.84
CA ALA A 413 -3.77 -11.35 -39.06
C ALA A 413 -2.69 -10.40 -38.53
N SER A 414 -2.90 -9.08 -38.64
CA SER A 414 -1.95 -8.07 -38.17
C SER A 414 -1.77 -8.11 -36.65
N GLN A 415 -2.89 -8.20 -35.90
CA GLN A 415 -2.84 -8.27 -34.43
C GLN A 415 -2.15 -9.52 -33.89
N ASN A 416 -2.30 -10.66 -34.58
CA ASN A 416 -1.78 -11.95 -34.13
C ASN A 416 -0.38 -12.28 -34.70
N GLY A 417 0.24 -11.40 -35.49
CA GLY A 417 1.60 -11.62 -35.96
C GLY A 417 1.75 -12.49 -37.21
N HIS A 418 0.67 -12.77 -37.95
CA HIS A 418 0.68 -13.76 -39.04
C HIS A 418 1.22 -13.19 -40.36
N VAL A 419 2.54 -12.96 -40.39
CA VAL A 419 3.27 -12.33 -41.50
C VAL A 419 2.99 -12.95 -42.87
N ASP A 420 2.94 -14.28 -42.98
CA ASP A 420 2.76 -14.93 -44.28
C ASP A 420 1.33 -14.79 -44.82
N ILE A 421 0.34 -14.72 -43.92
CA ILE A 421 -1.04 -14.41 -44.31
C ILE A 421 -1.14 -12.98 -44.81
N LEU A 422 -0.49 -12.02 -44.15
CA LEU A 422 -0.47 -10.63 -44.62
C LEU A 422 0.16 -10.51 -46.02
N LYS A 423 1.25 -11.23 -46.29
CA LYS A 423 1.85 -11.28 -47.63
C LYS A 423 0.91 -11.90 -48.68
N LEU A 424 0.07 -12.86 -48.30
CA LEU A 424 -0.94 -13.43 -49.20
C LEU A 424 -2.07 -12.44 -49.47
N LEU A 425 -2.60 -11.80 -48.44
CA LEU A 425 -3.67 -10.80 -48.56
C LEU A 425 -3.23 -9.60 -49.40
N LEU A 426 -1.99 -9.11 -49.21
CA LEU A 426 -1.43 -8.00 -50.00
C LEU A 426 -1.22 -8.31 -51.50
N LYS A 427 -1.22 -9.59 -51.90
CA LYS A 427 -1.22 -9.96 -53.33
C LYS A 427 -2.61 -9.82 -53.96
N GLN A 428 -3.64 -9.69 -53.14
CA GLN A 428 -5.02 -9.43 -53.56
C GLN A 428 -5.32 -7.94 -53.44
N ASN A 429 -6.50 -7.51 -53.91
CA ASN A 429 -6.97 -6.12 -53.82
C ASN A 429 -7.50 -5.79 -52.41
N VAL A 430 -6.68 -6.03 -51.37
CA VAL A 430 -7.02 -5.77 -49.97
C VAL A 430 -6.88 -4.27 -49.66
N ASP A 431 -7.85 -3.74 -48.93
CA ASP A 431 -7.81 -2.38 -48.39
C ASP A 431 -7.09 -2.40 -47.03
N VAL A 432 -5.83 -1.98 -47.03
CA VAL A 432 -4.99 -1.90 -45.82
C VAL A 432 -5.44 -0.77 -44.89
N GLU A 433 -6.16 0.21 -45.44
CA GLU A 433 -6.61 1.43 -44.76
C GLU A 433 -8.05 1.31 -44.25
N ALA A 434 -8.67 0.13 -44.36
CA ALA A 434 -10.00 -0.15 -43.82
C ALA A 434 -10.02 0.10 -42.30
N GLU A 435 -11.00 0.90 -41.87
CA GLU A 435 -11.21 1.27 -40.46
C GLU A 435 -12.27 0.38 -39.82
N ASP A 436 -12.04 -0.03 -38.57
CA ASP A 436 -13.06 -0.66 -37.74
C ASP A 436 -13.98 0.38 -37.06
N LYS A 437 -14.77 -0.06 -36.07
CA LYS A 437 -15.69 0.81 -35.31
C LYS A 437 -14.98 1.86 -34.46
N ASP A 438 -13.72 1.66 -34.10
CA ASP A 438 -12.91 2.59 -33.32
C ASP A 438 -12.01 3.46 -34.21
N GLY A 439 -12.05 3.26 -35.52
CA GLY A 439 -11.19 3.93 -36.49
C GLY A 439 -9.81 3.27 -36.60
N ASP A 440 -9.62 2.09 -36.03
CA ASP A 440 -8.37 1.36 -36.05
C ASP A 440 -8.20 0.67 -37.42
N ARG A 441 -7.03 0.90 -38.02
CA ARG A 441 -6.58 0.26 -39.27
C ARG A 441 -5.71 -0.95 -38.99
N ALA A 442 -5.34 -1.72 -40.02
CA ALA A 442 -4.43 -2.87 -39.88
C ALA A 442 -3.14 -2.52 -39.11
N VAL A 443 -2.58 -1.33 -39.29
CA VAL A 443 -1.38 -0.86 -38.57
C VAL A 443 -1.61 -0.59 -37.07
N HIS A 444 -2.83 -0.20 -36.68
CA HIS A 444 -3.19 -0.06 -35.26
C HIS A 444 -3.29 -1.44 -34.62
N HIS A 445 -3.95 -2.40 -35.29
CA HIS A 445 -4.00 -3.81 -34.89
C HIS A 445 -2.60 -4.42 -34.74
N ALA A 446 -1.70 -4.16 -35.69
CA ALA A 446 -0.31 -4.58 -35.59
C ALA A 446 0.40 -4.03 -34.34
N ALA A 447 0.10 -2.78 -33.95
CA ALA A 447 0.67 -2.18 -32.75
C ALA A 447 0.09 -2.73 -31.42
N PHE A 448 -1.04 -3.44 -31.46
CA PHE A 448 -1.52 -4.22 -30.31
C PHE A 448 -0.71 -5.51 -30.09
N GLY A 449 -0.15 -6.08 -31.17
CA GLY A 449 0.77 -7.22 -31.15
C GLY A 449 2.22 -6.79 -30.89
N ASP A 450 3.08 -7.74 -30.50
CA ASP A 450 4.52 -7.49 -30.21
C ASP A 450 5.43 -7.96 -31.36
N GLU A 451 4.94 -7.85 -32.61
CA GLU A 451 5.62 -8.39 -33.80
C GLU A 451 5.98 -7.28 -34.79
N GLY A 452 7.19 -6.72 -34.67
CA GLY A 452 7.67 -5.64 -35.54
C GLY A 452 7.67 -5.98 -37.04
N ALA A 453 7.85 -7.27 -37.40
CA ALA A 453 7.82 -7.72 -38.80
C ALA A 453 6.47 -7.46 -39.50
N VAL A 454 5.37 -7.40 -38.74
CA VAL A 454 4.05 -7.04 -39.28
C VAL A 454 4.04 -5.59 -39.77
N ILE A 455 4.60 -4.66 -38.98
CA ILE A 455 4.70 -3.24 -39.35
C ILE A 455 5.48 -3.08 -40.66
N GLU A 456 6.57 -3.83 -40.82
CA GLU A 456 7.35 -3.81 -42.06
C GLU A 456 6.53 -4.29 -43.26
N VAL A 457 5.76 -5.37 -43.12
CA VAL A 457 4.89 -5.86 -44.20
C VAL A 457 3.79 -4.85 -44.54
N LEU A 458 3.16 -4.25 -43.54
CA LEU A 458 2.14 -3.22 -43.73
C LEU A 458 2.70 -1.97 -44.40
N HIS A 459 3.89 -1.53 -44.01
CA HIS A 459 4.58 -0.41 -44.64
C HIS A 459 4.87 -0.69 -46.12
N ARG A 460 5.33 -1.91 -46.47
CA ARG A 460 5.50 -2.33 -47.87
C ARG A 460 4.15 -2.38 -48.63
N GLY A 461 3.06 -2.63 -47.92
CA GLY A 461 1.68 -2.52 -48.40
C GLY A 461 1.16 -1.08 -48.51
N SER A 462 2.02 -0.06 -48.34
CA SER A 462 1.68 1.37 -48.35
C SER A 462 0.72 1.81 -47.23
N ALA A 463 0.73 1.12 -46.09
CA ALA A 463 -0.04 1.54 -44.92
C ALA A 463 0.47 2.88 -44.35
N ASP A 464 -0.45 3.76 -43.95
CA ASP A 464 -0.09 5.02 -43.26
C ASP A 464 0.27 4.75 -41.79
N LEU A 465 1.57 4.76 -41.48
CA LEU A 465 2.07 4.57 -40.11
C LEU A 465 1.74 5.75 -39.16
N ASN A 466 1.31 6.89 -39.70
CA ASN A 466 0.88 8.07 -38.96
C ASN A 466 -0.65 8.20 -38.86
N ALA A 467 -1.39 7.22 -39.37
CA ALA A 467 -2.83 7.20 -39.31
C ALA A 467 -3.32 7.39 -37.86
N ARG A 468 -4.46 8.08 -37.71
CA ARG A 468 -5.05 8.38 -36.41
C ARG A 468 -6.45 7.80 -36.34
N ASN A 469 -6.71 6.99 -35.32
CA ASN A 469 -8.03 6.44 -35.06
C ASN A 469 -9.01 7.51 -34.51
N LYS A 470 -10.23 7.12 -34.10
CA LYS A 470 -11.24 8.07 -33.59
C LYS A 470 -10.80 8.80 -32.31
N ARG A 471 -9.93 8.18 -31.52
CA ARG A 471 -9.28 8.79 -30.34
C ARG A 471 -8.03 9.59 -30.71
N ARG A 472 -7.82 9.83 -32.00
CA ARG A 472 -6.65 10.51 -32.55
C ARG A 472 -5.32 9.82 -32.24
N GLN A 473 -5.33 8.57 -31.78
CA GLN A 473 -4.13 7.82 -31.44
C GLN A 473 -3.49 7.28 -32.71
N THR A 474 -2.17 7.37 -32.79
CA THR A 474 -1.38 6.71 -33.83
C THR A 474 -1.00 5.29 -33.39
N PRO A 475 -0.56 4.40 -34.31
CA PRO A 475 0.01 3.10 -33.95
C PRO A 475 1.16 3.22 -32.93
N LEU A 476 1.93 4.31 -32.99
CA LEU A 476 3.01 4.57 -32.04
C LEU A 476 2.47 4.76 -30.61
N HIS A 477 1.36 5.47 -30.40
CA HIS A 477 0.73 5.58 -29.08
C HIS A 477 0.31 4.21 -28.53
N ILE A 478 -0.27 3.36 -29.38
CA ILE A 478 -0.70 2.01 -28.99
C ILE A 478 0.51 1.17 -28.58
N ALA A 479 1.55 1.12 -29.41
CA ALA A 479 2.77 0.36 -29.14
C ALA A 479 3.46 0.81 -27.84
N VAL A 480 3.54 2.12 -27.60
CA VAL A 480 4.08 2.70 -26.36
C VAL A 480 3.22 2.30 -25.15
N ASN A 481 1.90 2.42 -25.25
CA ASN A 481 0.98 2.08 -24.17
C ASN A 481 1.01 0.59 -23.80
N LYS A 482 1.26 -0.29 -24.78
CA LYS A 482 1.44 -1.73 -24.57
C LYS A 482 2.83 -2.10 -24.07
N GLY A 483 3.83 -1.26 -24.34
CA GLY A 483 5.22 -1.48 -23.96
C GLY A 483 6.00 -2.33 -24.96
N HIS A 484 5.56 -2.37 -26.21
CA HIS A 484 6.12 -3.21 -27.27
C HIS A 484 7.31 -2.50 -27.93
N LEU A 485 8.47 -2.57 -27.27
CA LEU A 485 9.67 -1.83 -27.67
C LEU A 485 10.12 -2.11 -29.11
N GLN A 486 10.01 -3.37 -29.59
CA GLN A 486 10.44 -3.71 -30.94
C GLN A 486 9.52 -3.08 -32.01
N VAL A 487 8.21 -3.03 -31.74
CA VAL A 487 7.24 -2.37 -32.60
C VAL A 487 7.50 -0.86 -32.64
N VAL A 488 7.77 -0.23 -31.49
CA VAL A 488 8.15 1.19 -31.41
C VAL A 488 9.38 1.48 -32.27
N LYS A 489 10.46 0.69 -32.11
CA LYS A 489 11.68 0.86 -32.92
C LYS A 489 11.39 0.73 -34.41
N THR A 490 10.65 -0.30 -34.80
CA THR A 490 10.33 -0.54 -36.22
C THR A 490 9.50 0.60 -36.82
N LEU A 491 8.50 1.11 -36.09
CA LEU A 491 7.71 2.26 -36.53
C LEU A 491 8.58 3.51 -36.75
N LEU A 492 9.52 3.78 -35.83
CA LEU A 492 10.43 4.92 -35.91
C LEU A 492 11.50 4.76 -37.00
N ASP A 493 12.00 3.54 -37.23
CA ASP A 493 12.94 3.22 -38.31
C ASP A 493 12.31 3.49 -39.70
N PHE A 494 10.99 3.35 -39.83
CA PHE A 494 10.23 3.75 -41.02
C PHE A 494 9.76 5.22 -41.00
N ALA A 495 10.42 6.06 -40.20
CA ALA A 495 10.21 7.51 -40.15
C ALA A 495 8.77 7.95 -39.83
N CYS A 496 8.05 7.20 -38.99
CA CYS A 496 6.79 7.70 -38.44
C CYS A 496 7.05 8.92 -37.52
N HIS A 497 6.07 9.83 -37.44
CA HIS A 497 6.24 11.07 -36.71
C HIS A 497 6.11 10.83 -35.19
N PRO A 498 7.17 11.08 -34.39
CA PRO A 498 7.22 10.66 -32.98
C PRO A 498 6.38 11.53 -32.03
N SER A 499 5.80 12.63 -32.52
CA SER A 499 5.16 13.66 -31.66
C SER A 499 3.76 14.07 -32.09
N LEU A 500 3.06 13.26 -32.88
CA LEU A 500 1.63 13.50 -33.12
C LEU A 500 0.89 13.34 -31.79
N GLN A 501 -0.10 14.20 -31.52
CA GLN A 501 -0.87 14.15 -30.29
C GLN A 501 -2.06 13.18 -30.41
N ASP A 502 -2.66 12.75 -29.32
CA ASP A 502 -3.95 12.03 -29.31
C ASP A 502 -5.14 12.98 -29.05
N SER A 503 -6.29 12.47 -28.58
CA SER A 503 -7.46 13.29 -28.23
C SER A 503 -7.25 14.16 -27.00
N GLU A 504 -6.38 13.72 -26.09
CA GLU A 504 -6.04 14.42 -24.85
C GLU A 504 -4.88 15.41 -25.05
N GLY A 505 -4.35 15.49 -26.27
CA GLY A 505 -3.16 16.27 -26.58
C GLY A 505 -1.87 15.56 -26.15
N ASP A 506 -1.93 14.33 -25.65
CA ASP A 506 -0.74 13.59 -25.22
C ASP A 506 0.04 13.13 -26.46
N THR A 507 1.35 13.27 -26.42
CA THR A 507 2.26 12.67 -27.41
C THR A 507 2.68 11.26 -26.95
N PRO A 508 3.27 10.42 -27.82
CA PRO A 508 3.83 9.13 -27.40
C PRO A 508 4.86 9.26 -26.26
N LEU A 509 5.51 10.42 -26.13
CA LEU A 509 6.41 10.71 -25.03
C LEU A 509 5.66 10.86 -23.68
N HIS A 510 4.49 11.50 -23.68
CA HIS A 510 3.62 11.60 -22.50
C HIS A 510 3.11 10.22 -22.05
N ASP A 511 2.76 9.36 -23.02
CA ASP A 511 2.36 7.98 -22.77
C ASP A 511 3.50 7.18 -22.13
N ALA A 512 4.72 7.26 -22.67
CA ALA A 512 5.88 6.56 -22.14
C ALA A 512 6.19 6.95 -20.69
N ILE A 513 6.09 8.26 -20.36
CA ILE A 513 6.24 8.78 -18.99
C ILE A 513 5.16 8.20 -18.08
N SER A 514 3.89 8.22 -18.52
CA SER A 514 2.75 7.73 -17.74
C SER A 514 2.82 6.22 -17.48
N LYS A 515 3.36 5.45 -18.43
CA LYS A 515 3.55 4.00 -18.30
C LYS A 515 4.88 3.60 -17.67
N LYS A 516 5.74 4.57 -17.30
CA LYS A 516 7.07 4.35 -16.72
C LYS A 516 7.95 3.45 -17.60
N ARG A 517 7.96 3.70 -18.90
CA ARG A 517 8.72 2.95 -19.91
C ARG A 517 9.95 3.76 -20.34
N ASP A 518 10.98 3.75 -19.51
CA ASP A 518 12.18 4.57 -19.72
C ASP A 518 13.01 4.15 -20.94
N ASP A 519 12.94 2.87 -21.31
CA ASP A 519 13.55 2.30 -22.52
C ASP A 519 12.91 2.85 -23.80
N ILE A 520 11.58 2.86 -23.85
CA ILE A 520 10.80 3.43 -24.95
C ILE A 520 10.96 4.96 -24.99
N LEU A 521 10.97 5.61 -23.83
CA LEU A 521 11.22 7.05 -23.71
C LEU A 521 12.55 7.45 -24.37
N ALA A 522 13.62 6.71 -24.08
CA ALA A 522 14.94 6.96 -24.68
C ALA A 522 14.90 6.82 -26.21
N VAL A 523 14.26 5.77 -26.73
CA VAL A 523 14.13 5.53 -28.17
C VAL A 523 13.33 6.64 -28.86
N LEU A 524 12.22 7.11 -28.25
CA LEU A 524 11.43 8.22 -28.78
C LEU A 524 12.26 9.51 -28.87
N LEU A 525 13.06 9.82 -27.85
CA LEU A 525 13.94 10.99 -27.84
C LEU A 525 15.07 10.88 -28.85
N GLU A 526 15.64 9.68 -29.03
CA GLU A 526 16.65 9.41 -30.06
C GLU A 526 16.09 9.59 -31.48
N ALA A 527 14.81 9.28 -31.68
CA ALA A 527 14.09 9.52 -32.93
C ALA A 527 13.59 10.98 -33.09
N GLY A 528 13.96 11.88 -32.18
CA GLY A 528 13.65 13.32 -32.30
C GLY A 528 12.26 13.72 -31.80
N ALA A 529 11.67 12.97 -30.85
CA ALA A 529 10.42 13.39 -30.21
C ALA A 529 10.55 14.78 -29.56
N ASP A 530 9.61 15.67 -29.86
CA ASP A 530 9.56 17.02 -29.31
C ASP A 530 9.07 17.01 -27.85
N VAL A 531 9.95 17.45 -26.95
CA VAL A 531 9.71 17.53 -25.51
C VAL A 531 8.87 18.76 -25.10
N THR A 532 8.72 19.73 -26.01
CA THR A 532 8.09 21.04 -25.74
C THR A 532 6.59 21.06 -26.03
N ILE A 533 6.09 20.11 -26.82
CA ILE A 533 4.65 19.99 -27.13
C ILE A 533 3.88 19.76 -25.84
N THR A 534 2.82 20.55 -25.65
CA THR A 534 1.95 20.48 -24.48
C THR A 534 0.66 19.73 -24.79
N ASN A 535 0.19 18.91 -23.85
CA ASN A 535 -1.14 18.30 -23.93
C ASN A 535 -2.27 19.31 -23.67
N ASN A 536 -3.53 18.86 -23.73
CA ASN A 536 -4.71 19.74 -23.55
C ASN A 536 -4.76 20.41 -22.17
N ASN A 537 -3.99 19.91 -21.20
CA ASN A 537 -3.86 20.48 -19.87
C ASN A 537 -2.65 21.42 -19.74
N GLY A 538 -1.94 21.71 -20.84
CA GLY A 538 -0.75 22.58 -20.87
C GLY A 538 0.54 21.92 -20.39
N PHE A 539 0.57 20.60 -20.16
CA PHE A 539 1.78 19.91 -19.69
C PHE A 539 2.65 19.51 -20.88
N ASN A 540 3.91 19.93 -20.87
CA ASN A 540 4.95 19.36 -21.73
C ASN A 540 5.56 18.12 -21.06
N ALA A 541 6.52 17.46 -21.71
CA ALA A 541 7.10 16.22 -21.20
C ALA A 541 7.77 16.38 -19.81
N LEU A 542 8.48 17.49 -19.57
CA LEU A 542 9.09 17.78 -18.27
C LEU A 542 8.04 18.05 -17.20
N HIS A 543 7.00 18.83 -17.52
CA HIS A 543 5.87 19.09 -16.63
C HIS A 543 5.17 17.80 -16.24
N HIS A 544 4.94 16.90 -17.21
CA HIS A 544 4.27 15.62 -16.95
C HIS A 544 5.13 14.67 -16.11
N ALA A 545 6.44 14.58 -16.39
CA ALA A 545 7.37 13.80 -15.58
C ALA A 545 7.47 14.33 -14.14
N ALA A 546 7.44 15.65 -13.97
CA ALA A 546 7.39 16.29 -12.67
C ALA A 546 6.07 16.03 -11.93
N LEU A 547 4.93 16.14 -12.61
CA LEU A 547 3.62 15.84 -12.03
C LEU A 547 3.52 14.38 -11.56
N ARG A 548 4.01 13.44 -12.37
CA ARG A 548 3.99 12.00 -12.09
C ARG A 548 5.04 11.54 -11.08
N GLY A 549 6.01 12.40 -10.74
CA GLY A 549 7.11 12.05 -9.85
C GLY A 549 7.96 10.89 -10.40
N ASN A 550 8.37 10.96 -11.68
CA ASN A 550 9.21 9.93 -12.31
C ASN A 550 10.67 10.43 -12.46
N PRO A 551 11.58 10.09 -11.51
CA PRO A 551 12.97 10.55 -11.54
C PRO A 551 13.77 9.96 -12.70
N SER A 552 13.45 8.74 -13.12
CA SER A 552 14.14 8.07 -14.22
C SER A 552 13.86 8.76 -15.55
N ALA A 553 12.58 8.98 -15.87
CA ALA A 553 12.18 9.75 -17.04
C ALA A 553 12.74 11.18 -17.00
N MET A 554 12.68 11.84 -15.83
CA MET A 554 13.27 13.19 -15.68
C MET A 554 14.77 13.20 -15.99
N ARG A 555 15.54 12.22 -15.50
CA ARG A 555 16.98 12.10 -15.77
C ARG A 555 17.27 11.94 -17.26
N VAL A 556 16.50 11.09 -17.94
CA VAL A 556 16.63 10.87 -19.40
C VAL A 556 16.28 12.15 -20.16
N LEU A 557 15.14 12.78 -19.86
CA LEU A 557 14.72 14.03 -20.48
C LEU A 557 15.78 15.12 -20.32
N LEU A 558 16.25 15.38 -19.09
CA LEU A 558 17.28 16.38 -18.80
C LEU A 558 18.61 16.10 -19.53
N SER A 559 18.96 14.83 -19.76
CA SER A 559 20.17 14.45 -20.50
C SER A 559 20.06 14.64 -22.01
N LYS A 560 18.83 14.77 -22.53
CA LYS A 560 18.51 14.85 -23.96
C LYS A 560 17.80 16.15 -24.33
N LEU A 561 17.72 17.12 -23.43
CA LEU A 561 17.10 18.41 -23.74
C LEU A 561 17.88 19.09 -24.87
N PRO A 562 17.19 19.54 -25.93
CA PRO A 562 17.85 20.28 -27.00
C PRO A 562 18.38 21.63 -26.51
N ARG A 563 17.76 22.20 -25.47
CA ARG A 563 18.08 23.50 -24.89
C ARG A 563 17.88 23.46 -23.37
N PRO A 564 18.89 23.85 -22.55
CA PRO A 564 18.79 23.79 -21.08
C PRO A 564 17.64 24.62 -20.48
N TRP A 565 17.31 25.76 -21.08
CA TRP A 565 16.28 26.67 -20.55
C TRP A 565 14.83 26.15 -20.69
N ILE A 566 14.60 25.02 -21.38
CA ILE A 566 13.28 24.37 -21.44
C ILE A 566 12.81 23.95 -20.05
N VAL A 567 13.74 23.69 -19.13
CA VAL A 567 13.45 23.37 -17.71
C VAL A 567 12.64 24.48 -17.02
N ASP A 568 12.80 25.72 -17.47
CA ASP A 568 12.17 26.91 -16.91
C ASP A 568 10.91 27.37 -17.67
N GLU A 569 10.50 26.64 -18.70
CA GLU A 569 9.26 26.94 -19.42
C GLU A 569 8.06 26.83 -18.48
N LYS A 570 7.13 27.75 -18.65
CA LYS A 570 5.90 27.80 -17.88
C LYS A 570 4.77 27.21 -18.70
N LYS A 571 3.90 26.42 -18.07
CA LYS A 571 2.58 26.14 -18.63
C LYS A 571 1.65 27.35 -18.49
N ASP A 572 0.42 27.23 -19.01
CA ASP A 572 -0.54 28.34 -19.12
C ASP A 572 -0.85 29.07 -17.80
N ASP A 573 -0.83 28.36 -16.67
CA ASP A 573 -1.02 28.95 -15.33
C ASP A 573 0.30 29.40 -14.66
N GLY A 574 1.38 29.47 -15.42
CA GLY A 574 2.68 29.97 -14.97
C GLY A 574 3.53 28.95 -14.22
N TYR A 575 3.07 27.71 -14.01
CA TYR A 575 3.86 26.68 -13.32
C TYR A 575 4.99 26.14 -14.20
N THR A 576 6.17 25.99 -13.63
CA THR A 576 7.29 25.24 -14.20
C THR A 576 7.34 23.80 -13.66
N ALA A 577 8.21 22.95 -14.21
CA ALA A 577 8.40 21.60 -13.71
C ALA A 577 8.82 21.57 -12.23
N LEU A 578 9.63 22.53 -11.79
CA LEU A 578 10.05 22.64 -10.38
C LEU A 578 8.87 22.98 -9.46
N HIS A 579 7.93 23.83 -9.90
CA HIS A 579 6.71 24.10 -9.12
C HIS A 579 5.88 22.83 -8.92
N LEU A 580 5.71 22.03 -9.97
CA LEU A 580 4.93 20.79 -9.91
C LEU A 580 5.59 19.75 -9.00
N ALA A 581 6.92 19.59 -9.09
CA ALA A 581 7.67 18.70 -8.20
C ALA A 581 7.61 19.17 -6.74
N ALA A 582 7.71 20.49 -6.51
CA ALA A 582 7.60 21.09 -5.19
C ALA A 582 6.21 20.91 -4.58
N LEU A 583 5.14 21.17 -5.33
CA LEU A 583 3.76 21.04 -4.86
C LEU A 583 3.40 19.59 -4.46
N ASN A 584 3.90 18.61 -5.20
CA ASN A 584 3.55 17.19 -5.04
C ASN A 584 4.56 16.38 -4.19
N ASN A 585 5.53 17.03 -3.54
CA ASN A 585 6.57 16.39 -2.72
C ASN A 585 7.47 15.39 -3.46
N HIS A 586 7.74 15.61 -4.75
CA HIS A 586 8.62 14.74 -5.54
C HIS A 586 10.08 15.15 -5.38
N VAL A 587 10.66 14.85 -4.20
CA VAL A 587 12.00 15.30 -3.78
C VAL A 587 13.09 14.96 -4.81
N GLU A 588 13.17 13.70 -5.26
CA GLU A 588 14.20 13.27 -6.22
C GLU A 588 14.06 14.00 -7.57
N VAL A 589 12.84 14.27 -8.02
CA VAL A 589 12.61 15.05 -9.25
C VAL A 589 13.02 16.50 -9.06
N ALA A 590 12.68 17.10 -7.91
CA ALA A 590 13.13 18.44 -7.57
C ALA A 590 14.67 18.52 -7.51
N GLU A 591 15.34 17.52 -6.93
CA GLU A 591 16.82 17.45 -6.90
C GLU A 591 17.43 17.39 -8.30
N LEU A 592 16.84 16.60 -9.20
CA LEU A 592 17.27 16.52 -10.60
C LEU A 592 17.07 17.84 -11.33
N LEU A 593 15.91 18.48 -11.18
CA LEU A 593 15.63 19.77 -11.80
C LEU A 593 16.59 20.86 -11.30
N VAL A 594 16.88 20.89 -10.00
CA VAL A 594 17.78 21.88 -9.38
C VAL A 594 19.24 21.64 -9.80
N HIS A 595 19.76 20.42 -9.67
CA HIS A 595 21.19 20.16 -9.83
C HIS A 595 21.60 19.79 -11.25
N GLN A 596 20.79 19.00 -11.95
CA GLN A 596 21.07 18.56 -13.32
C GLN A 596 20.40 19.49 -14.34
N GLY A 597 19.16 19.90 -14.08
CA GLY A 597 18.42 20.83 -14.95
C GLY A 597 18.80 22.29 -14.77
N THR A 598 19.55 22.63 -13.72
CA THR A 598 19.92 24.01 -13.38
C THR A 598 18.71 24.96 -13.32
N ALA A 599 17.56 24.45 -12.86
CA ALA A 599 16.30 25.18 -12.84
C ALA A 599 16.40 26.50 -12.05
N ASN A 600 15.78 27.55 -12.57
CA ASN A 600 15.66 28.81 -11.86
C ASN A 600 14.62 28.70 -10.74
N LEU A 601 15.10 28.80 -9.50
CA LEU A 601 14.32 28.58 -8.27
C LEU A 601 13.32 29.70 -7.99
N ASP A 602 13.53 30.87 -8.59
CA ASP A 602 12.83 32.12 -8.25
C ASP A 602 11.70 32.46 -9.25
N ILE A 603 11.44 31.58 -10.22
CA ILE A 603 10.36 31.79 -11.17
C ILE A 603 9.02 31.80 -10.43
N GLN A 604 8.16 32.76 -10.79
CA GLN A 604 6.84 32.92 -10.21
C GLN A 604 5.72 32.47 -11.16
N ASN A 605 4.72 31.75 -10.64
CA ASN A 605 3.50 31.39 -11.37
C ASN A 605 2.52 32.60 -11.50
N VAL A 606 1.32 32.41 -12.03
CA VAL A 606 0.31 33.49 -12.16
C VAL A 606 -0.14 34.10 -10.82
N ASN A 607 -0.03 33.35 -9.73
CA ASN A 607 -0.27 33.83 -8.36
C ASN A 607 0.98 34.46 -7.73
N GLN A 608 2.03 34.71 -8.52
CA GLN A 608 3.32 35.22 -8.06
C GLN A 608 4.02 34.28 -7.06
N GLN A 609 3.62 33.01 -6.96
CA GLN A 609 4.24 32.05 -6.05
C GLN A 609 5.45 31.40 -6.71
N THR A 610 6.53 31.22 -5.95
CA THR A 610 7.69 30.40 -6.37
C THR A 610 7.52 28.94 -5.93
N ALA A 611 8.38 28.04 -6.41
CA ALA A 611 8.41 26.65 -5.95
C ALA A 611 8.59 26.54 -4.42
N LEU A 612 9.33 27.48 -3.81
CA LEU A 612 9.51 27.53 -2.36
C LEU A 612 8.21 27.87 -1.62
N HIS A 613 7.38 28.78 -2.16
CA HIS A 613 6.06 29.07 -1.57
C HIS A 613 5.21 27.80 -1.50
N LEU A 614 5.10 27.07 -2.61
CA LEU A 614 4.29 25.85 -2.69
C LEU A 614 4.81 24.73 -1.76
N ALA A 615 6.13 24.56 -1.68
CA ALA A 615 6.74 23.59 -0.77
C ALA A 615 6.47 23.94 0.71
N VAL A 616 6.47 25.23 1.06
CA VAL A 616 6.17 25.70 2.42
C VAL A 616 4.69 25.58 2.75
N GLU A 617 3.80 26.02 1.85
CA GLU A 617 2.33 25.91 1.98
C GLU A 617 1.93 24.46 2.29
N ARG A 618 2.55 23.49 1.60
CA ARG A 618 2.30 22.05 1.78
C ARG A 618 3.19 21.37 2.83
N GLN A 619 4.05 22.12 3.50
CA GLN A 619 4.97 21.65 4.54
C GLN A 619 5.95 20.54 4.10
N HIS A 620 6.36 20.55 2.83
CA HIS A 620 7.32 19.59 2.25
C HIS A 620 8.75 19.91 2.66
N THR A 621 9.07 19.62 3.92
CA THR A 621 10.33 20.01 4.59
C THR A 621 11.61 19.69 3.82
N GLN A 622 11.66 18.55 3.13
CA GLN A 622 12.84 18.14 2.36
C GLN A 622 13.04 19.03 1.12
N ILE A 623 11.97 19.35 0.41
CA ILE A 623 12.03 20.27 -0.74
C ILE A 623 12.38 21.69 -0.28
N VAL A 624 11.81 22.14 0.86
CA VAL A 624 12.19 23.43 1.45
C VAL A 624 13.70 23.46 1.74
N ARG A 625 14.25 22.42 2.38
CA ARG A 625 15.70 22.33 2.66
C ARG A 625 16.53 22.32 1.38
N LEU A 626 16.10 21.58 0.37
CA LEU A 626 16.75 21.53 -0.94
C LEU A 626 16.81 22.91 -1.59
N LEU A 627 15.67 23.59 -1.74
CA LEU A 627 15.58 24.89 -2.41
C LEU A 627 16.38 25.98 -1.67
N VAL A 628 16.32 26.01 -0.33
CA VAL A 628 17.07 26.97 0.49
C VAL A 628 18.58 26.73 0.35
N ARG A 629 19.03 25.46 0.42
CA ARG A 629 20.46 25.11 0.23
C ARG A 629 20.96 25.39 -1.18
N ALA A 630 20.08 25.27 -2.17
CA ALA A 630 20.37 25.61 -3.56
C ALA A 630 20.34 27.13 -3.83
N GLY A 631 20.05 27.96 -2.83
CA GLY A 631 20.14 29.42 -2.93
C GLY A 631 18.88 30.12 -3.42
N ALA A 632 17.69 29.51 -3.25
CA ALA A 632 16.42 30.18 -3.57
C ALA A 632 16.25 31.47 -2.76
N LYS A 633 15.69 32.51 -3.37
CA LYS A 633 15.38 33.75 -2.65
C LYS A 633 14.20 33.53 -1.71
N LEU A 634 14.42 33.84 -0.43
CA LEU A 634 13.47 33.56 0.65
C LEU A 634 12.41 34.64 0.83
N ASP A 635 12.58 35.79 0.17
CA ASP A 635 11.84 37.02 0.43
C ASP A 635 11.01 37.48 -0.79
N ILE A 636 10.91 36.65 -1.82
CA ILE A 636 10.00 36.91 -2.95
C ILE A 636 8.57 36.89 -2.41
N GLN A 637 7.78 37.89 -2.80
CA GLN A 637 6.39 38.02 -2.38
C GLN A 637 5.44 37.43 -3.42
N ASP A 638 4.39 36.76 -2.97
CA ASP A 638 3.29 36.30 -3.81
C ASP A 638 2.27 37.41 -4.13
N LYS A 639 1.14 37.03 -4.74
CA LYS A 639 0.08 37.96 -5.16
C LYS A 639 -0.54 38.70 -3.97
N ASP A 640 -0.51 38.16 -2.75
CA ASP A 640 -1.01 38.81 -1.54
C ASP A 640 0.09 39.58 -0.79
N GLY A 641 1.31 39.57 -1.32
CA GLY A 641 2.48 40.17 -0.68
C GLY A 641 3.11 39.25 0.38
N ASP A 642 2.65 38.01 0.51
CA ASP A 642 3.16 37.07 1.48
C ASP A 642 4.47 36.45 0.97
N THR A 643 5.47 36.36 1.85
CA THR A 643 6.70 35.59 1.60
C THR A 643 6.49 34.15 2.06
N PRO A 644 7.37 33.19 1.70
CA PRO A 644 7.30 31.83 2.25
C PRO A 644 7.30 31.80 3.79
N LEU A 645 7.94 32.77 4.46
CA LEU A 645 7.90 32.88 5.91
C LEU A 645 6.52 33.32 6.45
N HIS A 646 5.82 34.21 5.74
CA HIS A 646 4.42 34.53 6.06
C HIS A 646 3.55 33.28 5.98
N GLU A 647 3.72 32.48 4.91
CA GLU A 647 2.92 31.27 4.70
C GLU A 647 3.18 30.20 5.78
N ALA A 648 4.44 29.98 6.14
CA ALA A 648 4.80 29.07 7.24
C ALA A 648 4.13 29.44 8.56
N LEU A 649 4.09 30.74 8.89
CA LEU A 649 3.51 31.24 10.14
C LEU A 649 1.98 31.29 10.08
N ARG A 650 1.41 31.63 8.92
CA ARG A 650 -0.04 31.56 8.68
C ARG A 650 -0.57 30.14 8.90
N HIS A 651 0.08 29.14 8.31
CA HIS A 651 -0.29 27.75 8.49
C HIS A 651 -0.14 27.29 9.95
N HIS A 652 0.93 27.72 10.63
CA HIS A 652 1.12 27.46 12.06
C HIS A 652 -0.04 28.02 12.90
N THR A 653 -0.42 29.28 12.67
CA THR A 653 -1.47 29.97 13.41
C THR A 653 -2.85 29.40 13.15
N LEU A 654 -3.19 29.08 11.89
CA LEU A 654 -4.45 28.42 11.55
C LEU A 654 -4.55 27.02 12.17
N SER A 655 -3.45 26.27 12.22
CA SER A 655 -3.39 24.97 12.90
C SER A 655 -3.66 25.10 14.40
N GLN A 656 -3.10 26.13 15.06
CA GLN A 656 -3.39 26.40 16.48
C GLN A 656 -4.86 26.81 16.71
N LEU A 657 -5.42 27.66 15.85
CA LEU A 657 -6.80 28.14 16.00
C LEU A 657 -7.85 27.03 15.82
N ARG A 658 -7.66 26.13 14.85
CA ARG A 658 -8.55 24.96 14.67
C ARG A 658 -8.57 24.08 15.93
N GLN A 659 -7.41 23.86 16.55
CA GLN A 659 -7.32 23.09 17.80
C GLN A 659 -8.04 23.77 18.97
N LEU A 660 -8.01 25.11 19.05
CA LEU A 660 -8.73 25.86 20.07
C LEU A 660 -10.25 25.82 19.88
N GLN A 661 -10.72 25.79 18.62
CA GLN A 661 -12.15 25.60 18.31
C GLN A 661 -12.61 24.17 18.61
N ASP A 662 -11.82 23.15 18.26
CA ASP A 662 -12.10 21.75 18.60
C ASP A 662 -12.17 21.52 20.13
N MET A 663 -11.50 22.36 20.93
CA MET A 663 -11.59 22.35 22.39
C MET A 663 -12.79 23.12 22.95
N GLN A 664 -13.37 24.08 22.20
CA GLN A 664 -14.51 24.91 22.64
C GLN A 664 -15.87 24.29 22.33
N ASP A 665 -15.98 23.46 21.30
CA ASP A 665 -17.24 22.74 20.96
C ASP A 665 -17.58 21.60 21.93
N VAL A 666 -16.65 21.21 22.80
CA VAL A 666 -16.93 20.29 23.93
C VAL A 666 -17.62 21.03 25.10
N GLY A 667 -17.63 22.36 25.10
CA GLY A 667 -18.10 23.19 26.21
C GLY A 667 -19.54 23.71 26.13
N LYS A 668 -20.32 23.34 25.10
CA LYS A 668 -21.69 23.85 24.90
C LYS A 668 -22.69 22.78 24.45
N VAL A 669 -22.97 21.80 25.31
CA VAL A 669 -24.30 21.15 25.35
C VAL A 669 -24.67 20.97 26.83
N ASP A 670 -25.51 21.88 27.31
CA ASP A 670 -26.00 22.00 28.68
C ASP A 670 -27.15 21.02 29.00
N THR A 671 -27.18 20.57 30.26
CA THR A 671 -28.37 20.19 31.07
C THR A 671 -29.35 19.13 30.54
N ALA A 672 -29.22 17.89 31.04
CA ALA A 672 -30.16 17.25 31.98
C ALA A 672 -30.09 15.69 31.94
N TRP A 673 -29.92 15.13 33.14
CA TRP A 673 -30.20 13.75 33.58
C TRP A 673 -29.08 12.67 33.51
N GLU A 674 -28.75 12.20 34.72
CA GLU A 674 -27.72 11.29 35.24
C GLU A 674 -28.10 9.77 35.20
N PRO A 675 -27.37 8.79 35.80
CA PRO A 675 -25.91 8.61 35.97
C PRO A 675 -25.46 7.13 35.73
N SER A 676 -24.30 6.91 35.12
CA SER A 676 -23.41 5.75 35.42
C SER A 676 -22.00 5.91 34.86
N LYS A 677 -21.10 6.33 35.77
CA LYS A 677 -19.69 5.95 35.92
C LYS A 677 -18.70 6.21 34.78
N ASN A 678 -17.96 7.31 35.01
CA ASN A 678 -16.49 7.36 35.09
C ASN A 678 -15.70 7.09 33.79
N THR A 679 -15.27 8.19 33.19
CA THR A 679 -13.87 8.64 33.21
C THR A 679 -12.81 7.54 33.32
N LEU A 680 -12.02 7.37 32.25
CA LEU A 680 -10.54 7.34 32.23
C LEU A 680 -10.05 6.94 30.81
N ILE A 681 -9.19 7.80 30.21
CA ILE A 681 -7.92 7.43 29.51
C ILE A 681 -8.08 6.71 28.14
N MET A 682 -7.40 6.99 27.01
CA MET A 682 -6.24 7.75 26.53
C MET A 682 -6.40 7.77 24.98
N GLY A 683 -6.11 8.80 24.21
CA GLY A 683 -4.75 9.27 23.95
C GLY A 683 -3.95 8.28 23.10
N LEU A 684 -3.66 8.65 21.84
CA LEU A 684 -2.65 8.12 20.85
C LEU A 684 -3.27 7.52 19.58
N GLY A 685 -2.97 7.98 18.36
CA GLY A 685 -2.13 9.11 17.96
C GLY A 685 -1.88 9.19 16.45
N THR A 686 -1.99 10.40 15.90
CA THR A 686 -1.21 10.90 14.74
C THR A 686 -0.87 12.40 14.85
N GLN A 687 -1.17 13.06 15.97
CA GLN A 687 -1.06 14.54 16.07
C GLN A 687 0.31 15.06 16.57
N GLY A 688 1.38 14.26 16.47
CA GLY A 688 2.72 14.62 16.93
C GLY A 688 3.64 15.27 15.88
N ALA A 689 3.36 15.10 14.58
CA ALA A 689 4.25 15.52 13.51
C ALA A 689 3.96 16.93 12.97
N GLU A 690 2.69 17.32 12.81
CA GLU A 690 2.30 18.64 12.26
C GLU A 690 2.68 19.81 13.18
N LYS A 691 2.68 19.59 14.50
CA LYS A 691 3.04 20.62 15.50
C LYS A 691 4.49 21.11 15.36
N LYS A 692 5.37 20.32 14.72
CA LYS A 692 6.79 20.62 14.59
C LYS A 692 7.18 21.08 13.19
N SER A 693 6.46 20.74 12.12
CA SER A 693 6.88 21.02 10.75
C SER A 693 6.80 22.50 10.39
N ALA A 694 5.65 23.17 10.56
CA ALA A 694 5.49 24.58 10.17
C ALA A 694 6.38 25.54 10.98
N ALA A 695 6.44 25.38 12.31
CA ALA A 695 7.32 26.18 13.16
C ALA A 695 8.81 25.91 12.89
N SER A 696 9.18 24.65 12.61
CA SER A 696 10.55 24.29 12.21
C SER A 696 10.90 24.88 10.85
N ILE A 697 9.98 24.87 9.88
CA ILE A 697 10.16 25.53 8.58
C ILE A 697 10.35 27.03 8.78
N ALA A 698 9.53 27.69 9.58
CA ALA A 698 9.66 29.12 9.87
C ALA A 698 11.01 29.46 10.52
N CYS A 699 11.42 28.69 11.55
CA CYS A 699 12.74 28.83 12.18
C CYS A 699 13.87 28.56 11.19
N PHE A 700 13.74 27.56 10.33
CA PHE A 700 14.73 27.22 9.32
C PHE A 700 14.89 28.33 8.27
N LEU A 701 13.78 28.90 7.78
CA LEU A 701 13.81 30.03 6.86
C LEU A 701 14.45 31.27 7.51
N ALA A 702 14.05 31.60 8.75
CA ALA A 702 14.63 32.72 9.50
C ALA A 702 16.14 32.52 9.75
N ALA A 703 16.57 31.32 10.14
CA ALA A 703 17.98 30.97 10.33
C ALA A 703 18.79 31.06 9.02
N ASN A 704 18.14 30.81 7.87
CA ASN A 704 18.75 30.98 6.55
C ASN A 704 18.58 32.40 5.98
N GLY A 705 18.09 33.34 6.77
CA GLY A 705 18.10 34.77 6.46
C GLY A 705 16.86 35.30 5.76
N ALA A 706 15.70 34.65 5.90
CA ALA A 706 14.43 35.25 5.54
C ALA A 706 14.17 36.50 6.40
N ASP A 707 13.66 37.56 5.78
CA ASP A 707 13.39 38.84 6.44
C ASP A 707 12.08 38.78 7.25
N LEU A 708 12.16 39.17 8.51
CA LEU A 708 11.04 39.24 9.45
C LEU A 708 10.28 40.57 9.38
N GLY A 709 10.77 41.55 8.62
CA GLY A 709 10.23 42.91 8.53
C GLY A 709 9.40 43.19 7.28
N ILE A 710 9.43 42.32 6.27
CA ILE A 710 8.67 42.50 5.02
C ILE A 710 7.18 42.51 5.34
N ARG A 711 6.45 43.51 4.84
CA ARG A 711 5.01 43.61 5.02
C ARG A 711 4.27 43.14 3.77
N ASN A 712 3.27 42.29 3.97
CA ASN A 712 2.35 41.88 2.91
C ASN A 712 1.38 43.01 2.53
N LYS A 713 0.48 42.78 1.56
CA LYS A 713 -0.48 43.80 1.12
C LYS A 713 -1.50 44.19 2.19
N LYS A 714 -1.68 43.38 3.23
CA LYS A 714 -2.49 43.70 4.42
C LYS A 714 -1.71 44.50 5.47
N GLY A 715 -0.45 44.86 5.19
CA GLY A 715 0.42 45.58 6.09
C GLY A 715 0.98 44.74 7.24
N GLN A 716 0.82 43.41 7.20
CA GLN A 716 1.28 42.49 8.24
C GLN A 716 2.69 42.00 7.91
N SER A 717 3.58 41.99 8.91
CA SER A 717 4.87 41.29 8.86
C SER A 717 4.71 39.81 9.26
N PRO A 718 5.70 38.93 8.98
CA PRO A 718 5.64 37.55 9.45
C PRO A 718 5.44 37.45 10.97
N LEU A 719 6.08 38.34 11.73
CA LEU A 719 5.93 38.39 13.19
C LEU A 719 4.52 38.76 13.64
N ASP A 720 3.79 39.58 12.87
CA ASP A 720 2.39 39.93 13.15
C ASP A 720 1.45 38.71 12.99
N LEU A 721 1.89 37.69 12.26
CA LEU A 721 1.16 36.43 12.07
C LEU A 721 1.51 35.37 13.11
N CYS A 722 2.48 35.60 14.00
CA CYS A 722 2.95 34.64 14.99
C CYS A 722 2.36 34.91 16.39
N PRO A 723 1.35 34.14 16.84
CA PRO A 723 0.69 34.36 18.13
C PRO A 723 1.54 33.88 19.32
N ASP A 724 2.47 32.96 19.10
CA ASP A 724 3.30 32.35 20.16
C ASP A 724 4.52 33.24 20.51
N PRO A 725 4.60 33.80 21.73
CA PRO A 725 5.72 34.64 22.16
C PRO A 725 7.06 33.91 22.21
N SER A 726 7.06 32.59 22.41
CA SER A 726 8.27 31.77 22.45
C SER A 726 8.85 31.55 21.06
N LEU A 727 7.99 31.29 20.06
CA LEU A 727 8.37 31.18 18.66
C LEU A 727 8.85 32.52 18.10
N CYS A 728 8.18 33.63 18.42
CA CYS A 728 8.63 34.98 18.07
C CYS A 728 10.06 35.26 18.57
N LYS A 729 10.37 34.90 19.83
CA LYS A 729 11.72 35.04 20.39
C LYS A 729 12.74 34.15 19.67
N ALA A 730 12.36 32.92 19.32
CA ALA A 730 13.23 32.00 18.58
C ALA A 730 13.55 32.55 17.18
N LEU A 731 12.54 33.01 16.43
CA LEU A 731 12.71 33.61 15.10
C LEU A 731 13.61 34.86 15.15
N ALA A 732 13.36 35.75 16.11
CA ALA A 732 14.17 36.95 16.29
C ALA A 732 15.62 36.64 16.69
N LYS A 733 15.85 35.56 17.47
CA LYS A 733 17.20 35.09 17.83
C LYS A 733 17.92 34.53 16.60
N CYS A 734 17.29 33.63 15.85
CA CYS A 734 17.86 33.03 14.64
C CYS A 734 18.24 34.08 13.59
N HIS A 735 17.40 35.12 13.44
CA HIS A 735 17.66 36.21 12.50
C HIS A 735 18.82 37.14 12.96
N LYS A 736 18.92 37.43 14.26
CA LYS A 736 20.00 38.26 14.82
C LYS A 736 21.39 37.63 14.73
N GLU A 737 21.48 36.32 14.97
CA GLU A 737 22.76 35.59 14.92
C GLU A 737 23.41 35.63 13.53
N LYS A 738 22.61 35.80 12.45
CA LYS A 738 23.10 35.96 11.08
C LYS A 738 23.46 37.42 10.73
N ILE A 739 22.67 38.39 11.19
CA ILE A 739 22.89 39.83 10.90
C ILE A 739 24.15 40.38 11.59
N SER A 740 24.57 39.81 12.73
CA SER A 740 25.78 40.25 13.44
C SER A 740 27.11 39.85 12.78
N GLY A 741 27.09 39.21 11.60
CA GLY A 741 28.29 38.85 10.84
C GLY A 741 28.55 39.76 9.63
N GLN A 742 29.35 40.83 9.78
CA GLN A 742 29.86 41.62 8.65
C GLN A 742 31.35 41.32 8.34
N VAL A 743 31.54 40.57 7.25
CA VAL A 743 32.52 40.69 6.14
C VAL A 743 34.03 40.81 6.44
N GLY A 744 34.74 39.74 6.08
CA GLY A 744 36.13 39.79 5.61
C GLY A 744 36.37 38.67 4.59
N SER A 745 36.52 39.04 3.31
CA SER A 745 36.91 38.14 2.23
C SER A 745 38.16 37.33 2.60
N ARG A 746 38.01 36.02 2.76
CA ARG A 746 39.02 34.98 2.48
C ARG A 746 38.27 33.64 2.38
N SER A 747 38.55 32.92 1.29
CA SER A 747 38.26 31.51 0.96
C SER A 747 37.50 30.65 1.99
N PRO A 748 36.52 29.82 1.56
CA PRO A 748 35.60 29.13 2.45
C PRO A 748 36.34 28.09 3.31
N SER A 749 36.69 28.48 4.53
CA SER A 749 37.08 27.58 5.61
C SER A 749 36.05 27.66 6.73
N MET A 750 35.42 26.50 6.94
CA MET A 750 34.40 26.21 7.93
C MET A 750 34.83 26.58 9.35
N ILE A 751 33.93 27.24 10.08
CA ILE A 751 33.81 27.07 11.53
C ILE A 751 32.32 26.89 11.81
N SER A 752 31.87 25.65 11.70
CA SER A 752 30.60 25.15 12.19
C SER A 752 30.68 24.90 13.70
N ASN A 753 29.52 24.81 14.36
CA ASN A 753 29.40 24.06 15.61
C ASN A 753 29.85 22.61 15.36
N ASP A 754 31.14 22.33 15.51
CA ASP A 754 31.77 21.05 15.15
C ASP A 754 31.28 19.87 15.99
N SER A 755 30.58 20.09 17.10
CA SER A 755 30.08 18.98 17.93
C SER A 755 28.87 18.26 17.35
N GLU A 756 27.97 18.95 16.63
CA GLU A 756 26.77 18.31 16.04
C GLU A 756 27.10 17.65 14.68
N THR A 757 27.99 18.25 13.89
CA THR A 757 28.44 17.69 12.60
C THR A 757 29.30 16.43 12.73
N LEU A 758 29.98 16.26 13.88
CA LEU A 758 30.78 15.07 14.18
C LEU A 758 29.94 13.89 14.67
N GLU A 759 28.67 14.09 15.03
CA GLU A 759 27.75 13.01 15.40
C GLU A 759 27.01 12.40 14.20
N GLU A 760 26.90 13.11 13.07
CA GLU A 760 26.18 12.65 11.87
C GLU A 760 27.00 11.70 10.99
N CYS A 761 26.37 10.66 10.43
CA CYS A 761 27.02 9.73 9.52
C CYS A 761 27.56 10.44 8.28
N MET A 762 28.85 10.30 8.00
CA MET A 762 29.51 10.93 6.84
C MET A 762 29.08 10.38 5.46
N VAL A 763 28.02 9.57 5.40
CA VAL A 763 27.56 8.89 4.18
C VAL A 763 26.11 9.23 3.90
N CYS A 764 25.19 8.96 4.85
CA CYS A 764 23.78 9.33 4.68
C CYS A 764 23.43 10.69 5.28
N SER A 765 24.21 11.22 6.22
CA SER A 765 23.87 12.42 7.04
C SER A 765 22.55 12.32 7.83
N ASP A 766 21.79 11.23 7.68
CA ASP A 766 20.48 11.02 8.31
C ASP A 766 20.55 10.34 9.69
N MET A 767 21.60 9.57 9.96
CA MET A 767 21.75 8.77 11.18
C MET A 767 23.02 9.14 11.93
N LYS A 768 23.04 8.95 13.25
CA LYS A 768 24.26 9.16 14.05
C LYS A 768 25.34 8.13 13.73
N ARG A 769 26.60 8.53 13.84
CA ARG A 769 27.75 7.62 13.80
C ARG A 769 27.68 6.68 15.00
N ASP A 770 27.63 5.38 14.73
CA ASP A 770 27.51 4.35 15.77
C ASP A 770 28.38 3.12 15.45
N THR A 771 29.29 3.20 14.48
CA THR A 771 30.14 2.08 14.06
C THR A 771 31.62 2.41 14.22
N LEU A 772 32.31 1.60 15.02
CA LEU A 772 33.75 1.64 15.25
C LEU A 772 34.48 0.79 14.21
N PHE A 773 35.47 1.37 13.53
CA PHE A 773 36.31 0.69 12.54
C PHE A 773 37.64 0.20 13.13
N GLY A 774 37.88 -1.11 13.12
CA GLY A 774 39.20 -1.68 13.43
C GLY A 774 40.07 -1.84 12.16
N PRO A 775 41.40 -1.64 12.26
CA PRO A 775 42.18 -1.42 13.48
C PRO A 775 42.27 0.05 13.93
N CYS A 776 41.81 1.01 13.13
CA CYS A 776 42.09 2.43 13.34
C CYS A 776 41.35 3.10 14.52
N GLY A 777 40.30 2.47 15.05
CA GLY A 777 39.52 3.01 16.19
C GLY A 777 38.63 4.20 15.85
N HIS A 778 38.44 4.54 14.57
CA HIS A 778 37.63 5.68 14.14
C HIS A 778 36.15 5.34 14.02
N ILE A 779 35.30 6.35 14.20
CA ILE A 779 33.84 6.29 14.07
C ILE A 779 33.41 7.31 13.02
N ALA A 780 33.03 6.83 11.83
CA ALA A 780 32.72 7.69 10.69
C ALA A 780 31.32 7.50 10.11
N THR A 781 30.67 6.36 10.38
CA THR A 781 29.39 6.00 9.76
C THR A 781 28.39 5.44 10.76
N CYS A 782 27.11 5.48 10.39
CA CYS A 782 26.09 4.63 11.00
C CYS A 782 26.26 3.17 10.56
N SER A 783 25.61 2.27 11.29
CA SER A 783 25.66 0.82 11.11
C SER A 783 25.12 0.37 9.75
N LEU A 784 24.18 1.12 9.18
CA LEU A 784 23.62 0.86 7.84
C LEU A 784 24.58 1.26 6.70
N CYS A 785 25.34 2.34 6.87
CA CYS A 785 26.29 2.81 5.85
C CYS A 785 27.67 2.14 5.96
N SER A 786 28.02 1.62 7.14
CA SER A 786 29.32 0.99 7.41
C SER A 786 29.74 -0.14 6.44
N PRO A 787 28.83 -1.00 5.93
CA PRO A 787 29.23 -2.09 5.02
C PRO A 787 29.72 -1.58 3.65
N ARG A 788 29.30 -0.37 3.26
CA ARG A 788 29.69 0.27 1.98
C ARG A 788 31.09 0.90 2.02
N VAL A 789 31.69 1.02 3.20
CA VAL A 789 32.97 1.71 3.41
C VAL A 789 34.12 0.69 3.55
N LYS A 790 34.98 0.60 2.53
CA LYS A 790 36.17 -0.29 2.51
C LYS A 790 37.42 0.33 3.13
N LYS A 791 37.53 1.66 3.10
CA LYS A 791 38.61 2.45 3.73
C LYS A 791 38.01 3.49 4.67
N CYS A 792 38.59 3.66 5.86
CA CYS A 792 38.11 4.62 6.85
C CYS A 792 38.03 6.02 6.25
N LEU A 793 36.90 6.71 6.42
CA LEU A 793 36.68 8.03 5.82
C LEU A 793 37.57 9.11 6.47
N ILE A 794 38.04 8.87 7.70
CA ILE A 794 38.90 9.76 8.49
C ILE A 794 40.38 9.52 8.15
N CYS A 795 40.94 8.33 8.44
CA CYS A 795 42.38 8.06 8.25
C CYS A 795 42.78 7.38 6.93
N LYS A 796 41.81 6.97 6.09
CA LYS A 796 42.00 6.26 4.82
C LYS A 796 42.59 4.83 4.91
N ASP A 797 42.82 4.30 6.10
CA ASP A 797 43.23 2.90 6.30
C ASP A 797 42.13 1.89 5.94
N HIS A 798 42.52 0.65 5.60
CA HIS A 798 41.55 -0.41 5.31
C HIS A 798 40.74 -0.81 6.55
N VAL A 799 39.43 -0.91 6.41
CA VAL A 799 38.52 -1.33 7.48
C VAL A 799 38.51 -2.87 7.55
N GLN A 800 39.08 -3.42 8.61
CA GLN A 800 39.16 -4.86 8.85
C GLN A 800 37.99 -5.37 9.72
N SER A 801 37.55 -4.59 10.70
CA SER A 801 36.39 -4.92 11.55
C SER A 801 35.44 -3.74 11.70
N ARG A 802 34.16 -4.04 11.91
CA ARG A 802 33.07 -3.07 12.10
C ARG A 802 32.28 -3.48 13.33
N THR A 803 32.38 -2.69 14.38
CA THR A 803 31.70 -2.98 15.65
C THR A 803 30.67 -1.90 15.92
N LYS A 804 29.41 -2.28 16.07
CA LYS A 804 28.35 -1.36 16.46
C LYS A 804 28.53 -0.97 17.93
N ILE A 805 28.39 0.32 18.23
CA ILE A 805 28.50 0.89 19.57
C ILE A 805 27.17 0.71 20.27
N GLU A 806 27.17 -0.09 21.33
CA GLU A 806 26.00 -0.41 22.14
C GLU A 806 25.95 0.43 23.42
N GLU A 807 25.01 0.11 24.30
CA GLU A 807 24.89 0.75 25.61
C GLU A 807 26.06 0.39 26.52
N CYS A 808 26.33 1.26 27.49
CA CYS A 808 27.36 1.05 28.49
C CYS A 808 27.07 -0.23 29.29
N VAL A 809 27.97 -1.20 29.22
CA VAL A 809 27.81 -2.51 29.89
C VAL A 809 27.82 -2.38 31.42
N VAL A 810 28.26 -1.24 31.96
CA VAL A 810 28.37 -1.00 33.41
C VAL A 810 27.10 -0.39 33.99
N CYS A 811 26.49 0.59 33.33
CA CYS A 811 25.31 1.29 33.85
C CYS A 811 24.02 1.04 33.07
N SER A 812 24.09 0.45 31.87
CA SER A 812 22.95 0.16 30.97
C SER A 812 22.01 1.34 30.70
N ASP A 813 22.51 2.58 30.89
CA ASP A 813 21.70 3.81 30.89
C ASP A 813 22.19 4.81 29.83
N LYS A 814 23.50 4.82 29.53
CA LYS A 814 24.11 5.71 28.53
C LYS A 814 24.81 4.89 27.46
N LYS A 815 24.93 5.41 26.23
CA LYS A 815 25.75 4.78 25.18
C LYS A 815 27.22 4.69 25.60
N ALA A 816 27.89 3.63 25.17
CA ALA A 816 29.34 3.56 25.29
C ALA A 816 29.98 4.69 24.46
N ALA A 817 30.93 5.41 25.05
CA ALA A 817 31.50 6.62 24.47
C ALA A 817 33.02 6.71 24.67
N VAL A 818 33.66 5.68 25.23
CA VAL A 818 35.10 5.66 25.51
C VAL A 818 35.72 4.40 24.92
N LEU A 819 36.72 4.58 24.05
CA LEU A 819 37.53 3.52 23.48
C LEU A 819 38.70 3.22 24.42
N PHE A 820 38.83 1.96 24.83
CA PHE A 820 39.95 1.50 25.65
C PHE A 820 41.10 0.99 24.80
N GLN A 821 42.32 1.46 25.07
CA GLN A 821 43.55 0.92 24.49
C GLN A 821 44.34 0.14 25.57
N PRO A 822 45.03 -0.94 25.18
CA PRO A 822 45.28 -1.40 23.80
C PRO A 822 44.18 -2.29 23.20
N CYS A 823 43.13 -2.63 23.95
CA CYS A 823 42.18 -3.67 23.52
C CYS A 823 41.18 -3.26 22.43
N GLY A 824 41.00 -1.97 22.14
CA GLY A 824 40.12 -1.47 21.09
C GLY A 824 38.62 -1.60 21.37
N HIS A 825 38.20 -1.89 22.61
CA HIS A 825 36.80 -2.02 22.97
C HIS A 825 36.19 -0.69 23.40
N MET A 826 34.96 -0.41 22.94
CA MET A 826 34.15 0.72 23.39
C MET A 826 32.90 0.21 24.11
N CYS A 827 33.01 0.00 25.43
CA CYS A 827 31.98 -0.70 26.23
C CYS A 827 31.49 0.07 27.46
N ALA A 828 32.00 1.29 27.70
CA ALA A 828 31.63 2.11 28.84
C ALA A 828 31.32 3.55 28.42
N CYS A 829 30.38 4.20 29.11
CA CYS A 829 30.16 5.64 29.02
C CYS A 829 31.27 6.40 29.74
N GLU A 830 31.36 7.73 29.53
CA GLU A 830 32.42 8.56 30.10
C GLU A 830 32.53 8.46 31.63
N ASN A 831 31.40 8.41 32.34
CA ASN A 831 31.38 8.32 33.80
C ASN A 831 31.85 6.95 34.30
N CYS A 832 31.39 5.86 33.70
CA CYS A 832 31.79 4.51 34.10
C CYS A 832 33.24 4.21 33.74
N ALA A 833 33.72 4.70 32.59
CA ALA A 833 35.09 4.49 32.12
C ALA A 833 36.15 5.06 33.07
N ARG A 834 35.86 6.16 33.78
CA ARG A 834 36.76 6.78 34.78
C ARG A 834 37.09 5.85 35.95
N LEU A 835 36.18 4.93 36.29
CA LEU A 835 36.34 4.01 37.42
C LEU A 835 37.01 2.70 37.01
N MET A 836 37.23 2.46 35.71
CA MET A 836 37.69 1.18 35.18
C MET A 836 39.21 1.15 35.00
N LYS A 837 39.87 0.23 35.71
CA LYS A 837 41.30 -0.09 35.52
C LYS A 837 41.55 -1.26 34.56
N LYS A 838 40.53 -2.09 34.30
CA LYS A 838 40.54 -3.20 33.36
C LYS A 838 39.27 -3.18 32.50
N CYS A 839 39.39 -3.55 31.23
CA CYS A 839 38.25 -3.66 30.32
C CYS A 839 37.31 -4.77 30.78
N VAL A 840 36.00 -4.50 30.88
CA VAL A 840 35.00 -5.49 31.34
C VAL A 840 34.82 -6.64 30.34
N GLN A 841 35.07 -6.41 29.06
CA GLN A 841 34.90 -7.41 28.00
C GLN A 841 36.09 -8.38 27.90
N CYS A 842 37.33 -7.87 27.90
CA CYS A 842 38.52 -8.71 27.68
C CYS A 842 39.48 -8.80 28.88
N ARG A 843 39.19 -8.11 29.99
CA ARG A 843 40.02 -8.01 31.21
C ARG A 843 41.44 -7.45 31.02
N ALA A 844 41.78 -6.94 29.82
CA ALA A 844 43.01 -6.21 29.58
C ALA A 844 43.08 -4.96 30.46
N VAL A 845 44.29 -4.60 30.90
CA VAL A 845 44.54 -3.34 31.63
C VAL A 845 44.25 -2.16 30.69
N VAL A 846 43.50 -1.16 31.18
CA VAL A 846 43.18 0.04 30.40
C VAL A 846 44.34 1.01 30.55
N GLU A 847 45.12 1.17 29.49
CA GLU A 847 46.28 2.08 29.46
C GLU A 847 45.87 3.48 29.01
N ARG A 848 45.00 3.59 28.00
CA ARG A 848 44.50 4.87 27.50
C ARG A 848 43.00 4.82 27.24
N ARG A 849 42.33 5.95 27.49
CA ARG A 849 40.88 6.16 27.28
C ARG A 849 40.72 7.24 26.22
N VAL A 850 40.14 6.90 25.07
CA VAL A 850 39.91 7.85 23.97
C VAL A 850 38.42 8.17 23.89
N PRO A 851 38.01 9.45 24.07
CA PRO A 851 36.61 9.85 23.98
C PRO A 851 36.03 9.69 22.57
N PHE A 852 34.72 9.53 22.49
CA PHE A 852 33.96 9.38 21.23
C PHE A 852 34.27 10.50 20.22
N ILE A 853 34.35 11.75 20.69
CA ILE A 853 34.60 12.90 19.81
C ILE A 853 35.97 12.84 19.10
N MET A 854 37.00 12.33 19.78
CA MET A 854 38.32 12.11 19.18
C MET A 854 38.28 10.96 18.17
N CYS A 855 37.49 9.92 18.44
CA CYS A 855 37.28 8.81 17.49
C CYS A 855 36.52 9.27 16.23
N CYS A 856 35.74 10.36 16.30
CA CYS A 856 35.07 10.99 15.17
C CYS A 856 35.96 11.95 14.35
N GLY A 857 37.23 12.15 14.75
CA GLY A 857 38.16 13.08 14.11
C GLY A 857 38.13 14.50 14.68
N GLY A 858 37.46 14.72 15.81
CA GLY A 858 37.47 16.01 16.53
C GLY A 858 38.79 16.25 17.28
N LYS A 859 39.17 17.53 17.45
CA LYS A 859 40.30 17.94 18.29
C LYS A 859 39.83 18.03 19.75
N GLY A 860 40.25 17.10 20.61
CA GLY A 860 40.05 17.22 22.06
C GLY A 860 41.21 17.97 22.72
N THR A 861 40.93 18.74 23.78
CA THR A 861 41.96 19.26 24.70
C THR A 861 42.62 18.08 25.41
N GLU A 862 43.95 17.96 25.32
CA GLU A 862 44.71 16.83 25.88
C GLU A 862 44.84 16.82 27.41
N ASP A 863 44.26 17.77 28.13
CA ASP A 863 44.42 17.83 29.58
C ASP A 863 43.24 17.20 30.33
N THR A 864 43.58 16.28 31.25
CA THR A 864 42.81 15.74 32.40
C THR A 864 42.04 14.41 32.25
N ILE A 865 42.71 13.27 32.05
CA ILE A 865 42.31 12.00 32.74
C ILE A 865 43.52 11.17 33.21
N ASP A 866 44.62 11.81 33.59
CA ASP A 866 45.71 11.15 34.34
C ASP A 866 46.14 12.05 35.49
N ASP A 867 45.49 11.91 36.65
CA ASP A 867 46.12 12.16 37.96
C ASP A 867 45.20 11.68 39.10
N ILE A 868 45.45 10.45 39.57
CA ILE A 868 45.16 10.08 40.97
C ILE A 868 46.44 9.45 41.52
N THR A 869 47.36 10.30 41.94
CA THR A 869 48.28 9.99 43.02
C THR A 869 48.50 11.26 43.85
N SER A 870 48.24 11.15 45.16
CA SER A 870 48.55 12.10 46.23
C SER A 870 47.43 13.09 46.59
N GLY A 871 46.93 12.95 47.82
CA GLY A 871 45.81 13.72 48.33
C GLY A 871 46.14 15.16 48.72
N ASN A 872 45.14 16.03 48.57
CA ASN A 872 44.69 16.99 49.58
C ASN A 872 43.46 17.74 49.03
N ILE A 873 42.44 17.86 49.87
CA ILE A 873 41.24 18.68 49.62
C ILE A 873 41.58 20.14 49.94
N PRO A 874 41.17 21.12 49.11
CA PRO A 874 40.47 22.27 49.67
C PRO A 874 39.28 22.78 48.82
N VAL A 875 38.13 22.79 49.50
CA VAL A 875 37.05 23.81 49.56
C VAL A 875 36.90 24.79 48.39
N LEU A 876 35.73 24.74 47.72
CA LEU A 876 35.14 25.87 47.00
C LEU A 876 33.84 26.33 47.68
N GLN A 877 33.75 27.65 47.83
CA GLN A 877 32.71 28.38 48.56
C GLN A 877 31.35 28.38 47.84
N LYS A 878 30.33 28.57 48.67
CA LYS A 878 28.89 28.62 48.41
C LYS A 878 28.50 29.70 47.39
N ASP A 879 27.63 29.32 46.45
CA ASP A 879 26.56 30.19 45.98
C ASP A 879 25.19 29.61 46.33
N LYS A 880 24.33 30.50 46.81
CA LYS A 880 23.04 30.25 47.46
C LYS A 880 21.96 30.02 46.40
N ASP A 881 21.60 28.77 46.11
CA ASP A 881 20.28 28.42 45.55
C ASP A 881 19.93 26.91 45.70
N ASN A 882 20.60 26.20 46.61
CA ASN A 882 20.61 24.73 46.63
C ASN A 882 19.80 24.08 47.79
N THR A 883 18.86 24.81 48.38
CA THR A 883 18.05 24.30 49.51
C THR A 883 16.90 23.39 49.08
N ASN A 884 16.38 23.51 47.85
CA ASN A 884 15.26 22.68 47.39
C ASN A 884 15.71 21.33 46.78
N VAL A 885 16.86 21.32 46.09
CA VAL A 885 17.39 20.10 45.45
C VAL A 885 17.86 19.07 46.47
N ASN A 886 18.43 19.48 47.61
CA ASN A 886 18.85 18.55 48.65
C ASN A 886 17.67 17.85 49.35
N ALA A 887 16.53 18.53 49.49
CA ALA A 887 15.32 17.94 50.06
C ALA A 887 14.73 16.88 49.10
N ASP A 888 14.68 17.19 47.80
CA ASP A 888 14.20 16.25 46.78
C ASP A 888 15.14 15.06 46.59
N VAL A 889 16.46 15.27 46.66
CA VAL A 889 17.46 14.19 46.61
C VAL A 889 17.34 13.27 47.82
N GLN A 890 17.14 13.81 49.02
CA GLN A 890 16.91 12.98 50.21
C GLN A 890 15.59 12.21 50.12
N LYS A 891 14.53 12.83 49.58
CA LYS A 891 13.23 12.18 49.38
C LYS A 891 13.31 11.05 48.34
N LEU A 892 14.06 11.25 47.26
CA LEU A 892 14.31 10.25 46.23
C LEU A 892 15.23 9.12 46.74
N GLN A 893 16.22 9.44 47.58
CA GLN A 893 17.07 8.43 48.23
C GLN A 893 16.26 7.58 49.22
N GLN A 894 15.33 8.18 49.97
CA GLN A 894 14.41 7.47 50.85
C GLN A 894 13.48 6.55 50.04
N GLN A 895 12.89 7.05 48.95
CA GLN A 895 12.05 6.23 48.07
C GLN A 895 12.81 5.06 47.42
N LEU A 896 14.07 5.28 47.03
CA LEU A 896 14.93 4.22 46.50
C LEU A 896 15.23 3.16 47.57
N GLN A 897 15.44 3.58 48.81
CA GLN A 897 15.68 2.68 49.94
C GLN A 897 14.42 1.86 50.28
N ASP A 898 13.25 2.50 50.30
CA ASP A 898 11.96 1.82 50.52
C ASP A 898 11.66 0.79 49.42
N ILE A 899 11.95 1.10 48.15
CA ILE A 899 11.80 0.17 47.03
C ILE A 899 12.80 -1.00 47.15
N LYS A 900 14.04 -0.74 47.57
CA LYS A 900 15.03 -1.80 47.84
C LYS A 900 14.55 -2.72 48.96
N GLU A 901 14.05 -2.19 50.07
CA GLU A 901 13.54 -3.01 51.18
C GLU A 901 12.29 -3.82 50.79
N GLN A 902 11.43 -3.28 49.93
CA GLN A 902 10.25 -3.99 49.43
C GLN A 902 10.58 -5.10 48.43
N THR A 903 11.65 -4.96 47.64
CA THR A 903 12.03 -5.94 46.61
C THR A 903 13.02 -6.99 47.08
N MET A 904 13.71 -6.76 48.21
CA MET A 904 14.68 -7.69 48.78
C MET A 904 14.05 -8.76 49.66
N CYS A 905 14.62 -9.97 49.63
CA CYS A 905 14.15 -11.10 50.40
C CYS A 905 14.28 -10.81 51.90
N PRO A 906 13.19 -10.93 52.67
CA PRO A 906 13.16 -10.56 54.10
C PRO A 906 13.98 -11.53 54.97
N VAL A 907 14.50 -12.62 54.41
CA VAL A 907 15.24 -13.65 55.13
C VAL A 907 16.75 -13.44 55.01
N CYS A 908 17.26 -13.25 53.78
CA CYS A 908 18.69 -13.05 53.57
C CYS A 908 19.08 -11.59 53.40
N LEU A 909 18.12 -10.69 53.12
CA LEU A 909 18.33 -9.27 52.83
C LEU A 909 19.31 -8.96 51.68
N ASP A 910 19.82 -10.00 51.02
CA ASP A 910 20.89 -9.94 50.00
C ASP A 910 20.41 -10.32 48.59
N ARG A 911 19.23 -10.93 48.46
CA ARG A 911 18.69 -11.40 47.17
C ARG A 911 17.28 -10.88 46.94
N LEU A 912 16.92 -10.58 45.71
CA LEU A 912 15.57 -10.13 45.36
C LEU A 912 14.51 -11.23 45.58
N LYS A 913 13.28 -10.82 45.86
CA LYS A 913 12.11 -11.72 45.95
C LYS A 913 11.77 -12.23 44.54
N ASN A 914 12.00 -13.51 44.29
CA ASN A 914 11.64 -14.19 43.04
C ASN A 914 10.77 -15.44 43.28
N MET A 915 10.22 -15.58 44.48
CA MET A 915 9.31 -16.64 44.86
C MET A 915 8.22 -16.09 45.77
N ILE A 916 6.96 -16.43 45.54
CA ILE A 916 5.82 -16.08 46.39
C ILE A 916 5.13 -17.35 46.89
N PHE A 917 4.72 -17.33 48.16
CA PHE A 917 3.86 -18.37 48.75
C PHE A 917 2.38 -18.08 48.51
N LEU A 918 1.51 -19.10 48.57
CA LEU A 918 0.05 -18.93 48.47
C LEU A 918 -0.54 -17.87 49.42
N CYS A 919 0.11 -17.60 50.56
CA CYS A 919 -0.30 -16.55 51.50
C CYS A 919 0.02 -15.12 51.02
N GLY A 920 0.59 -14.94 49.82
CA GLY A 920 0.90 -13.65 49.20
C GLY A 920 2.28 -13.06 49.54
N HIS A 921 3.03 -13.69 50.44
CA HIS A 921 4.35 -13.20 50.87
C HIS A 921 5.49 -13.77 50.03
N GLY A 922 6.47 -12.92 49.71
CA GLY A 922 7.59 -13.27 48.83
C GLY A 922 8.96 -13.39 49.51
N THR A 923 9.76 -14.34 49.05
CA THR A 923 11.16 -14.58 49.43
C THR A 923 12.01 -14.81 48.18
N CYS A 924 13.33 -14.86 48.32
CA CYS A 924 14.16 -15.42 47.26
C CYS A 924 14.03 -16.95 47.26
N GLN A 925 14.23 -17.57 46.11
CA GLN A 925 14.06 -19.00 45.91
C GLN A 925 14.87 -19.84 46.90
N LEU A 926 16.13 -19.50 47.10
CA LEU A 926 17.03 -20.23 48.00
C LEU A 926 16.62 -20.18 49.46
N CYS A 927 16.00 -19.07 49.89
CA CYS A 927 15.42 -18.98 51.23
C CYS A 927 14.06 -19.67 51.28
N GLY A 928 13.21 -19.51 50.28
CA GLY A 928 11.85 -20.09 50.26
C GLY A 928 11.80 -21.62 50.17
N ASP A 929 12.79 -22.23 49.53
CA ASP A 929 12.88 -23.70 49.39
C ASP A 929 13.22 -24.42 50.71
N ARG A 930 13.84 -23.71 51.67
CA ARG A 930 14.28 -24.29 52.96
C ARG A 930 13.26 -24.12 54.09
N MET A 931 12.14 -23.48 53.81
CA MET A 931 11.17 -23.06 54.83
C MET A 931 9.91 -23.91 54.73
N SER A 932 9.42 -24.45 55.84
CA SER A 932 8.11 -25.14 55.92
C SER A 932 6.97 -24.17 56.24
N GLU A 933 7.27 -23.02 56.84
CA GLU A 933 6.32 -21.98 57.22
C GLU A 933 6.75 -20.62 56.68
N CYS A 934 5.77 -19.78 56.35
CA CYS A 934 6.03 -18.43 55.84
C CYS A 934 6.68 -17.57 56.95
N PRO A 935 7.85 -16.94 56.73
CA PRO A 935 8.54 -16.16 57.75
C PRO A 935 7.80 -14.88 58.17
N ILE A 936 6.87 -14.39 57.34
CA ILE A 936 6.12 -13.16 57.61
C ILE A 936 4.82 -13.48 58.37
N CYS A 937 4.00 -14.41 57.85
CA CYS A 937 2.68 -14.70 58.43
C CYS A 937 2.58 -16.03 59.19
N ARG A 938 3.67 -16.80 59.29
CA ARG A 938 3.80 -18.07 60.02
C ARG A 938 2.78 -19.16 59.65
N LYS A 939 2.17 -19.05 58.46
CA LYS A 939 1.29 -20.10 57.90
C LYS A 939 2.13 -21.16 57.20
N ALA A 940 1.70 -22.42 57.27
CA ALA A 940 2.32 -23.52 56.55
C ALA A 940 2.35 -23.23 55.03
N ILE A 941 3.47 -23.55 54.38
CA ILE A 941 3.66 -23.29 52.95
C ILE A 941 3.07 -24.44 52.14
N GLU A 942 1.86 -24.24 51.62
CA GLU A 942 1.15 -25.22 50.79
C GLU A 942 1.65 -25.25 49.33
N ARG A 943 2.06 -24.10 48.78
CA ARG A 943 2.55 -23.99 47.40
C ARG A 943 3.55 -22.84 47.26
N ARG A 944 4.61 -23.09 46.49
CA ARG A 944 5.67 -22.12 46.12
C ARG A 944 5.52 -21.78 44.65
N ILE A 945 5.45 -20.50 44.32
CA ILE A 945 5.29 -19.98 42.96
C ILE A 945 6.54 -19.16 42.65
N LEU A 946 7.32 -19.59 41.66
CA LEU A 946 8.46 -18.83 41.16
C LEU A 946 7.97 -17.70 40.25
N LEU A 947 8.49 -16.50 40.49
CA LEU A 947 8.30 -15.35 39.61
C LEU A 947 9.55 -15.28 38.71
N TYR A 948 9.34 -15.35 37.39
CA TYR A 948 10.40 -15.22 36.41
C TYR A 948 10.70 -13.76 36.12
#